data_AF-A0A2V5K9F9-F1
#
_entry.id   AF-A0A2V5K9F9-F1
#
_cell.length_a   1.000
_cell.length_b   1.000
_cell.length_c   1.000
_cell.angle_alpha   90.00
_cell.angle_beta   90.00
_cell.angle_gamma   90.00
#
_symmetry.space_group_name_H-M   'P 1'
#
loop_
_entity.id
_entity.type
_entity.pdbx_description
1 polymer ?
#
loop_
_entity_poly.entity_id
_entity_poly.type
_entity_poly.pdbx_seq_one_letter_code
_entity_poly.pdbx_strand_id
1 'polypeptide(L)'
;MIRNRRGGLPRTARKLLPAIVAACLALAPCSALAGKEGVYVSDSVYFTLDKVRFSAASDDSILRFTVNLHNGGSGFVDYNGYGVRVTDSSGYSYSAQLTGKQSARVQAGKEQPFAYEARVAKGLDPKDLRVTLFRWNYGGGVSMSDIGSLSVASAMEESAAAEPEAVVPLAQVDSALSADAKVSFRLGGTYTVYQNDEWNVYADLIAVNSGDTGLVLPSGLKMRLENADGETVAVTALDGADKSLLPGKAQRITVHAAVPDSDAAGSWSLQFYTANGTNVSIWDSLELGGRTKLAAIGEARPITDAQGQEVAAVQVTSAVVSQSDDGQSVRMDVQVANNGSRVVAVPSLSAVFQSGKGGIAVQGTDAETHAAYLSQGETETFSFTALLPKGLPLDELQAALFEKRGGSTSAGASTAGASGSGNANANANANAGSNGASGTNGTAAASGKSVPVLIADLKRADAYALGDGEIYTIGQPIRLALEKNTEVSVAELKTYDNENYGFKTVVAKLRIANYDKSALALPELNLDLRDESGRVYTGTRQTNVIAQLASNSSYMVTYSFAMSDADLDKPFTLRVYKGKETIPLGAVKVGVEQENDRDDVWDVYPYKIRVKESDLLNGVLNTTFSYTMTLNVDLQRKALIISDSSVSKLQFDIVDPLGLVLSSQTLPFLGATRLLNGENFLTFGNLKVNQFSTHNYAVVYEVVDTPNGVVKRKLGEIR
;
A
#
# COMPACT_ATOMS: atom_id res chain seq x y z
N MET A 1 -30.41 -51.68 38.16
CA MET A 1 -31.53 -51.57 39.12
C MET A 1 -31.74 -50.08 39.40
N ILE A 2 -32.87 -49.38 39.32
CA ILE A 2 -34.31 -49.57 39.10
C ILE A 2 -34.77 -48.13 38.71
N ARG A 3 -35.22 -47.85 37.48
CA ARG A 3 -36.61 -47.71 37.01
C ARG A 3 -37.51 -46.67 37.72
N ASN A 4 -38.17 -45.85 36.88
CA ASN A 4 -39.57 -45.34 36.97
C ASN A 4 -39.87 -44.20 37.99
N ARG A 5 -40.86 -43.30 37.83
CA ARG A 5 -41.99 -43.11 36.90
C ARG A 5 -42.64 -41.72 37.15
N ARG A 6 -43.03 -41.04 36.06
CA ARG A 6 -44.35 -40.42 35.73
C ARG A 6 -45.33 -39.99 36.85
N GLY A 7 -45.88 -38.79 36.64
CA GLY A 7 -47.29 -38.38 36.86
C GLY A 7 -47.41 -36.87 36.51
N GLY A 8 -48.35 -36.33 35.73
CA GLY A 8 -49.58 -36.84 35.12
C GLY A 8 -50.80 -36.00 35.56
N LEU A 9 -51.34 -35.19 34.63
CA LEU A 9 -52.70 -34.56 34.56
C LEU A 9 -53.01 -33.26 35.36
N PRO A 10 -54.05 -32.46 34.97
CA PRO A 10 -54.91 -32.52 33.76
C PRO A 10 -55.10 -31.20 32.98
N ARG A 11 -55.59 -31.36 31.75
CA ARG A 11 -56.25 -30.37 30.88
C ARG A 11 -57.75 -30.25 31.21
N THR A 12 -58.37 -29.20 30.66
CA THR A 12 -59.79 -28.78 30.62
C THR A 12 -60.14 -27.77 31.73
N ALA A 13 -60.77 -26.61 31.47
CA ALA A 13 -61.76 -26.29 30.45
C ALA A 13 -61.92 -24.77 30.17
N ARG A 14 -62.54 -24.48 29.00
CA ARG A 14 -63.31 -23.27 28.57
C ARG A 14 -62.48 -22.04 28.15
N LYS A 15 -62.32 -21.72 26.85
CA LYS A 15 -63.28 -21.23 25.82
C LYS A 15 -63.99 -19.90 26.18
N LEU A 16 -63.56 -18.82 25.51
CA LEU A 16 -64.23 -17.56 25.10
C LEU A 16 -63.06 -16.62 24.75
N LEU A 17 -62.85 -15.99 23.58
CA LEU A 17 -63.68 -15.52 22.48
C LEU A 17 -62.71 -15.08 21.34
N PRO A 18 -62.91 -15.41 20.05
CA PRO A 18 -62.12 -14.84 18.94
C PRO A 18 -62.95 -13.87 18.06
N ALA A 19 -62.22 -13.06 17.28
CA ALA A 19 -62.62 -12.45 16.01
C ALA A 19 -63.49 -11.17 16.03
N ILE A 20 -62.90 -10.02 16.34
CA ILE A 20 -63.15 -8.72 15.66
C ILE A 20 -61.85 -7.90 15.68
N VAL A 21 -60.96 -8.07 14.70
CA VAL A 21 -60.13 -7.00 14.07
C VAL A 21 -59.62 -7.57 12.74
N ALA A 22 -60.53 -7.73 11.79
CA ALA A 22 -60.23 -7.95 10.37
C ALA A 22 -60.91 -6.83 9.58
N ALA A 23 -60.41 -5.60 9.75
CA ALA A 23 -60.79 -4.41 9.01
C ALA A 23 -59.69 -3.34 9.16
N CYS A 24 -58.48 -3.65 8.70
CA CYS A 24 -57.39 -2.67 8.51
C CYS A 24 -56.64 -3.00 7.21
N LEU A 25 -57.40 -3.18 6.13
CA LEU A 25 -56.88 -3.10 4.77
C LEU A 25 -57.42 -1.80 4.15
N ALA A 26 -56.51 -1.06 3.51
CA ALA A 26 -56.71 0.17 2.75
C ALA A 26 -56.71 1.50 3.54
N LEU A 27 -55.62 1.79 4.23
CA LEU A 27 -55.06 3.15 4.20
C LEU A 27 -53.60 3.03 3.79
N ALA A 28 -53.31 3.39 2.54
CA ALA A 28 -51.94 3.66 2.14
C ALA A 28 -51.41 4.77 3.07
N PRO A 29 -50.23 4.64 3.69
CA PRO A 29 -49.62 5.76 4.36
C PRO A 29 -49.34 6.82 3.30
N CYS A 30 -50.09 7.92 3.31
CA CYS A 30 -49.58 9.19 2.80
C CYS A 30 -48.45 9.57 3.76
N SER A 31 -47.25 9.05 3.49
CA SER A 31 -46.03 9.54 4.09
C SER A 31 -45.88 10.98 3.62
N ALA A 32 -46.40 11.93 4.39
CA ALA A 32 -45.91 13.30 4.31
C ALA A 32 -44.40 13.22 4.58
N LEU A 33 -43.59 13.57 3.57
CA LEU A 33 -42.17 13.89 3.74
C LEU A 33 -42.08 15.08 4.69
N ALA A 34 -42.12 14.81 6.00
CA ALA A 34 -42.02 15.82 7.03
C ALA A 34 -40.63 16.44 6.93
N GLY A 35 -40.54 17.64 6.34
CA GLY A 35 -39.32 18.44 6.29
C GLY A 35 -39.08 19.23 5.00
N LYS A 36 -39.73 18.88 3.88
CA LYS A 36 -39.47 19.53 2.59
C LYS A 36 -40.40 20.71 2.31
N GLU A 37 -39.86 21.83 1.84
CA GLU A 37 -40.67 22.97 1.39
C GLU A 37 -41.55 22.54 0.20
N GLY A 38 -42.84 22.90 0.27
CA GLY A 38 -43.82 22.55 -0.76
C GLY A 38 -44.77 23.72 -1.06
N VAL A 39 -45.13 23.88 -2.33
CA VAL A 39 -46.17 24.82 -2.79
C VAL A 39 -47.42 24.02 -3.16
N TYR A 40 -48.48 24.18 -2.36
CA TYR A 40 -49.71 23.40 -2.49
C TYR A 40 -50.73 24.12 -3.38
N VAL A 41 -51.19 23.44 -4.43
CA VAL A 41 -52.31 23.89 -5.26
C VAL A 41 -53.65 23.42 -4.67
N SER A 42 -53.63 22.25 -4.04
CA SER A 42 -54.72 21.68 -3.25
C SER A 42 -54.14 20.75 -2.17
N ASP A 43 -54.99 20.17 -1.33
CA ASP A 43 -54.59 19.19 -0.30
C ASP A 43 -53.88 17.95 -0.87
N SER A 44 -54.07 17.67 -2.17
CA SER A 44 -53.54 16.46 -2.83
C SER A 44 -52.61 16.76 -4.02
N VAL A 45 -52.45 18.02 -4.41
CA VAL A 45 -51.58 18.42 -5.52
C VAL A 45 -50.63 19.50 -5.06
N TYR A 46 -49.33 19.22 -5.09
CA TYR A 46 -48.31 20.15 -4.63
C TYR A 46 -47.02 20.00 -5.43
N PHE A 47 -46.17 21.02 -5.32
CA PHE A 47 -44.87 21.07 -5.95
C PHE A 47 -43.76 21.09 -4.91
N THR A 48 -42.67 20.37 -5.17
CA THR A 48 -41.43 20.46 -4.39
C THR A 48 -40.26 20.84 -5.31
N LEU A 49 -39.19 21.34 -4.71
CA LEU A 49 -37.96 21.70 -5.40
C LEU A 49 -36.87 20.70 -5.08
N ASP A 50 -36.19 20.22 -6.10
CA ASP A 50 -35.21 19.13 -6.02
C ASP A 50 -34.02 19.37 -6.95
N LYS A 51 -32.88 18.73 -6.66
CA LYS A 51 -31.67 18.77 -7.49
C LYS A 51 -31.25 20.19 -7.85
N VAL A 52 -31.24 21.07 -6.85
CA VAL A 52 -30.93 22.49 -7.05
C VAL A 52 -29.42 22.68 -7.11
N ARG A 53 -28.96 23.33 -8.17
CA ARG A 53 -27.55 23.62 -8.43
C ARG A 53 -27.42 25.06 -8.90
N PHE A 54 -26.50 25.78 -8.26
CA PHE A 54 -26.18 27.15 -8.62
C PHE A 54 -24.72 27.19 -9.07
N SER A 55 -24.50 27.57 -10.32
CA SER A 55 -23.16 27.73 -10.90
C SER A 55 -22.95 29.20 -11.22
N ALA A 56 -22.03 29.86 -10.53
CA ALA A 56 -21.61 31.21 -10.90
C ALA A 56 -20.76 31.15 -12.18
N ALA A 57 -20.94 32.11 -13.08
CA ALA A 57 -20.05 32.30 -14.24
C ALA A 57 -19.58 33.77 -14.34
N SER A 58 -18.69 34.03 -15.30
CA SER A 58 -18.09 35.34 -15.52
C SER A 58 -19.10 36.43 -15.89
N ASP A 59 -20.19 36.07 -16.59
CA ASP A 59 -21.18 37.01 -17.13
C ASP A 59 -22.55 36.89 -16.46
N ASP A 60 -23.09 35.67 -16.35
CA ASP A 60 -24.36 35.35 -15.68
C ASP A 60 -24.20 34.12 -14.78
N SER A 61 -24.94 34.02 -13.68
CA SER A 61 -25.02 32.76 -12.92
C SER A 61 -26.14 31.88 -13.47
N ILE A 62 -26.00 30.56 -13.40
CA ILE A 62 -27.00 29.61 -13.86
C ILE A 62 -27.55 28.84 -12.67
N LEU A 63 -28.88 28.89 -12.50
CA LEU A 63 -29.61 28.06 -11.55
C LEU A 63 -30.29 26.91 -12.30
N ARG A 64 -29.92 25.68 -11.97
CA ARG A 64 -30.57 24.45 -12.44
C ARG A 64 -31.34 23.81 -11.31
N PHE A 65 -32.54 23.35 -11.60
CA PHE A 65 -33.40 22.75 -10.58
C PHE A 65 -34.46 21.87 -11.21
N THR A 66 -35.02 20.97 -10.42
CA THR A 66 -36.17 20.15 -10.80
C THR A 66 -37.36 20.52 -9.93
N VAL A 67 -38.49 20.81 -10.58
CA VAL A 67 -39.77 20.96 -9.91
C VAL A 67 -40.52 19.64 -10.01
N ASN A 68 -40.75 18.99 -8.88
CA ASN A 68 -41.54 17.76 -8.82
C ASN A 68 -43.01 18.11 -8.61
N LEU A 69 -43.88 17.70 -9.53
CA LEU A 69 -45.33 17.77 -9.36
C LEU A 69 -45.82 16.46 -8.77
N HIS A 70 -46.33 16.53 -7.54
CA HIS A 70 -46.96 15.42 -6.83
C HIS A 70 -48.47 15.49 -7.05
N ASN A 71 -49.03 14.50 -7.77
CA ASN A 71 -50.46 14.40 -7.99
C ASN A 71 -51.06 13.25 -7.18
N GLY A 72 -51.44 13.52 -5.93
CA GLY A 72 -52.19 12.60 -5.07
C GLY A 72 -53.71 12.63 -5.32
N GLY A 73 -54.19 13.41 -6.29
CA GLY A 73 -55.60 13.48 -6.65
C GLY A 73 -56.11 12.26 -7.42
N SER A 74 -57.40 12.27 -7.78
CA SER A 74 -58.06 11.19 -8.54
C SER A 74 -58.09 11.43 -10.06
N GLY A 75 -57.72 12.63 -10.52
CA GLY A 75 -57.63 13.00 -11.94
C GLY A 75 -56.20 13.32 -12.36
N PHE A 76 -55.96 13.47 -13.66
CA PHE A 76 -54.67 13.99 -14.14
C PHE A 76 -54.55 15.49 -13.87
N VAL A 77 -53.33 15.97 -13.68
CA VAL A 77 -53.00 17.40 -13.60
C VAL A 77 -52.25 17.79 -14.87
N ASP A 78 -52.71 18.84 -15.55
CA ASP A 78 -52.02 19.39 -16.73
C ASP A 78 -51.01 20.45 -16.29
N TYR A 79 -49.74 20.09 -16.39
CA TYR A 79 -48.61 20.96 -16.04
C TYR A 79 -48.51 22.20 -16.94
N ASN A 80 -49.09 22.18 -18.16
CA ASN A 80 -49.12 23.37 -19.03
C ASN A 80 -49.93 24.54 -18.43
N GLY A 81 -50.77 24.26 -17.42
CA GLY A 81 -51.46 25.30 -16.66
C GLY A 81 -50.55 26.09 -15.72
N TYR A 82 -49.30 25.65 -15.55
CA TYR A 82 -48.34 26.20 -14.61
C TYR A 82 -47.08 26.67 -15.32
N GLY A 83 -46.33 27.53 -14.64
CA GLY A 83 -45.01 27.98 -15.07
C GLY A 83 -44.13 28.26 -13.86
N VAL A 84 -42.85 28.42 -14.14
CA VAL A 84 -41.83 28.65 -13.11
C VAL A 84 -40.93 29.80 -13.53
N ARG A 85 -40.57 30.63 -12.57
CA ARG A 85 -39.54 31.67 -12.72
C ARG A 85 -38.67 31.71 -11.48
N VAL A 86 -37.46 32.25 -11.61
CA VAL A 86 -36.59 32.50 -10.46
C VAL A 86 -36.75 33.95 -10.06
N THR A 87 -36.87 34.24 -8.77
CA THR A 87 -37.00 35.60 -8.25
C THR A 87 -35.92 35.86 -7.22
N ASP A 88 -35.32 37.05 -7.25
CA ASP A 88 -34.39 37.47 -6.20
C ASP A 88 -35.09 38.24 -5.06
N SER A 89 -34.32 38.59 -4.02
CA SER A 89 -34.78 39.35 -2.86
C SER A 89 -35.23 40.78 -3.19
N SER A 90 -34.85 41.31 -4.36
CA SER A 90 -35.30 42.62 -4.86
C SER A 90 -36.61 42.51 -5.68
N GLY A 91 -37.11 41.30 -5.90
CA GLY A 91 -38.32 41.03 -6.67
C GLY A 91 -38.10 40.96 -8.18
N TYR A 92 -36.85 41.00 -8.66
CA TYR A 92 -36.57 40.83 -10.08
C TYR A 92 -36.82 39.37 -10.48
N SER A 93 -37.38 39.18 -11.68
CA SER A 93 -37.78 37.87 -12.19
C SER A 93 -36.91 37.43 -13.36
N TYR A 94 -36.34 36.24 -13.24
CA TYR A 94 -35.54 35.56 -14.25
C TYR A 94 -36.36 34.42 -14.87
N SER A 95 -36.37 34.35 -16.20
CA SER A 95 -37.08 33.29 -16.92
C SER A 95 -36.41 31.94 -16.69
N ALA A 96 -37.21 30.92 -16.37
CA ALA A 96 -36.76 29.53 -16.33
C ALA A 96 -37.19 28.81 -17.61
N GLN A 97 -36.29 28.02 -18.20
CA GLN A 97 -36.50 27.24 -19.41
C GLN A 97 -36.48 25.75 -19.07
N LEU A 98 -37.45 24.99 -19.61
CA LEU A 98 -37.52 23.54 -19.42
C LEU A 98 -36.44 22.85 -20.27
N THR A 99 -35.60 22.01 -19.65
CA THR A 99 -34.41 21.41 -20.29
C THR A 99 -34.65 20.01 -20.88
N GLY A 100 -35.91 19.62 -21.13
CA GLY A 100 -36.25 18.34 -21.74
C GLY A 100 -37.68 18.25 -22.26
N LYS A 101 -37.96 17.22 -23.08
CA LYS A 101 -39.32 16.91 -23.54
C LYS A 101 -39.98 15.97 -22.55
N GLN A 102 -41.08 16.39 -21.93
CA GLN A 102 -41.87 15.56 -21.04
C GLN A 102 -43.37 15.72 -21.29
N SER A 103 -44.14 14.70 -20.92
CA SER A 103 -45.59 14.80 -20.89
C SER A 103 -46.00 15.81 -19.82
N ALA A 104 -46.76 16.83 -20.23
CA ALA A 104 -47.35 17.78 -19.29
C ALA A 104 -48.48 17.16 -18.45
N ARG A 105 -49.04 16.02 -18.85
CA ARG A 105 -50.11 15.35 -18.09
C ARG A 105 -49.53 14.42 -17.05
N VAL A 106 -49.62 14.82 -15.78
CA VAL A 106 -49.23 14.00 -14.62
C VAL A 106 -50.44 13.21 -14.15
N GLN A 107 -50.37 11.88 -14.23
CA GLN A 107 -51.48 11.00 -13.90
C GLN A 107 -51.80 11.00 -12.39
N ALA A 108 -53.01 10.59 -12.04
CA ALA A 108 -53.43 10.42 -10.65
C ALA A 108 -52.51 9.44 -9.90
N GLY A 109 -52.16 9.79 -8.65
CA GLY A 109 -51.23 9.03 -7.81
C GLY A 109 -49.78 8.98 -8.31
N LYS A 110 -49.39 9.86 -9.22
CA LYS A 110 -48.03 9.90 -9.78
C LYS A 110 -47.29 11.19 -9.39
N GLU A 111 -45.98 11.07 -9.36
CA GLU A 111 -45.03 12.16 -9.28
C GLU A 111 -44.32 12.29 -10.63
N GLN A 112 -44.10 13.52 -11.09
CA GLN A 112 -43.40 13.79 -12.34
C GLN A 112 -42.37 14.95 -12.16
N PRO A 113 -41.08 14.72 -12.50
CA PRO A 113 -40.01 15.71 -12.36
C PRO A 113 -39.85 16.61 -13.60
N PHE A 114 -39.96 17.92 -13.46
CA PHE A 114 -39.73 18.90 -14.55
C PHE A 114 -38.42 19.66 -14.32
N ALA A 115 -37.41 19.42 -15.17
CA ALA A 115 -36.08 20.04 -15.04
C ALA A 115 -36.02 21.40 -15.74
N TYR A 116 -35.49 22.39 -15.04
CA TYR A 116 -35.38 23.78 -15.48
C TYR A 116 -33.97 24.31 -15.37
N GLU A 117 -33.69 25.30 -16.21
CA GLU A 117 -32.52 26.16 -16.15
C GLU A 117 -32.96 27.63 -16.17
N ALA A 118 -32.40 28.47 -15.31
CA ALA A 118 -32.60 29.91 -15.33
C ALA A 118 -31.25 30.63 -15.25
N ARG A 119 -31.06 31.63 -16.11
CA ARG A 119 -29.92 32.55 -16.02
C ARG A 119 -30.28 33.70 -15.09
N VAL A 120 -29.49 33.89 -14.05
CA VAL A 120 -29.66 34.96 -13.06
C VAL A 120 -28.48 35.90 -13.06
N ALA A 121 -28.67 37.11 -12.55
CA ALA A 121 -27.62 38.12 -12.53
C ALA A 121 -26.38 37.63 -11.76
N LYS A 122 -25.21 38.05 -12.23
CA LYS A 122 -23.92 37.78 -11.56
C LYS A 122 -23.91 38.33 -10.13
N GLY A 123 -23.27 37.58 -9.23
CA GLY A 123 -23.04 38.00 -7.84
C GLY A 123 -24.21 37.77 -6.89
N LEU A 124 -25.31 37.20 -7.37
CA LEU A 124 -26.39 36.74 -6.50
C LEU A 124 -25.96 35.50 -5.70
N ASP A 125 -26.36 35.46 -4.44
CA ASP A 125 -26.17 34.32 -3.54
C ASP A 125 -27.42 33.42 -3.59
N PRO A 126 -27.28 32.09 -3.55
CA PRO A 126 -28.42 31.17 -3.45
C PRO A 126 -29.45 31.51 -2.37
N LYS A 127 -29.03 32.13 -1.25
CA LYS A 127 -29.95 32.56 -0.17
C LYS A 127 -30.91 33.68 -0.58
N ASP A 128 -30.54 34.43 -1.62
CA ASP A 128 -31.33 35.54 -2.14
C ASP A 128 -32.29 35.08 -3.26
N LEU A 129 -32.22 33.81 -3.67
CA LEU A 129 -32.99 33.27 -4.77
C LEU A 129 -34.17 32.40 -4.29
N ARG A 130 -35.30 32.53 -5.01
CA ARG A 130 -36.47 31.67 -4.85
C ARG A 130 -36.98 31.19 -6.19
N VAL A 131 -37.47 29.95 -6.24
CA VAL A 131 -38.19 29.42 -7.39
C VAL A 131 -39.67 29.68 -7.20
N THR A 132 -40.22 30.61 -7.96
CA THR A 132 -41.63 31.03 -7.87
C THR A 132 -42.46 30.29 -8.91
N LEU A 133 -43.50 29.59 -8.42
CA LEU A 133 -44.47 28.89 -9.24
C LEU A 133 -45.68 29.79 -9.48
N PHE A 134 -46.15 29.84 -10.73
CA PHE A 134 -47.31 30.62 -11.11
C PHE A 134 -48.27 29.79 -11.98
N ARG A 135 -49.53 30.21 -12.01
CA ARG A 135 -50.59 29.65 -12.86
C ARG A 135 -50.85 30.57 -14.04
N TRP A 136 -51.05 29.98 -15.22
CA TRP A 136 -51.55 30.69 -16.38
C TRP A 136 -53.08 30.83 -16.33
N ASN A 137 -53.57 32.05 -16.48
CA ASN A 137 -54.99 32.36 -16.61
C ASN A 137 -55.27 32.79 -18.05
N TYR A 138 -55.88 31.88 -18.83
CA TYR A 138 -56.21 32.08 -20.25
C TYR A 138 -57.62 32.68 -20.45
N GLY A 139 -57.98 33.67 -19.64
CA GLY A 139 -59.26 34.39 -19.77
C GLY A 139 -59.27 35.34 -20.97
N GLY A 140 -59.93 36.51 -20.85
CA GLY A 140 -59.94 37.56 -21.89
C GLY A 140 -58.55 38.13 -22.26
N GLY A 141 -57.51 37.76 -21.49
CA GLY A 141 -56.09 37.97 -21.79
C GLY A 141 -55.24 36.99 -20.98
N VAL A 142 -54.00 36.75 -21.43
CA VAL A 142 -53.04 35.87 -20.72
C VAL A 142 -52.49 36.62 -19.51
N SER A 143 -52.79 36.15 -18.31
CA SER A 143 -52.22 36.68 -17.06
C SER A 143 -51.58 35.56 -16.23
N MET A 144 -50.60 35.92 -15.40
CA MET A 144 -49.91 35.01 -14.48
C MET A 144 -50.36 35.32 -13.05
N SER A 145 -50.68 34.30 -12.26
CA SER A 145 -50.92 34.44 -10.83
C SER A 145 -49.97 33.55 -10.04
N ASP A 146 -49.14 34.15 -9.20
CA ASP A 146 -48.21 33.43 -8.33
C ASP A 146 -48.99 32.54 -7.34
N ILE A 147 -48.51 31.30 -7.18
CA ILE A 147 -49.10 30.29 -6.29
C ILE A 147 -48.27 30.18 -5.01
N GLY A 148 -46.95 30.27 -5.14
CA GLY A 148 -46.00 30.21 -4.04
C GLY A 148 -44.56 30.16 -4.54
N SER A 149 -43.62 30.15 -3.61
CA SER A 149 -42.19 30.15 -3.90
C SER A 149 -41.43 29.18 -3.01
N LEU A 150 -40.41 28.53 -3.55
CA LEU A 150 -39.54 27.58 -2.87
C LEU A 150 -38.14 28.18 -2.72
N SER A 151 -37.53 28.05 -1.54
CA SER A 151 -36.20 28.55 -1.24
C SER A 151 -35.12 27.78 -2.00
N VAL A 152 -34.24 28.49 -2.73
CA VAL A 152 -33.11 27.86 -3.42
C VAL A 152 -32.09 27.34 -2.41
N ALA A 153 -31.72 28.14 -1.40
CA ALA A 153 -30.77 27.73 -0.37
C ALA A 153 -31.24 26.48 0.41
N SER A 154 -32.50 26.44 0.86
CA SER A 154 -33.04 25.28 1.60
C SER A 154 -32.98 24.00 0.74
N ALA A 155 -33.37 24.12 -0.53
CA ALA A 155 -33.35 22.99 -1.46
C ALA A 155 -31.93 22.58 -1.88
N MET A 156 -30.96 23.51 -1.88
CA MET A 156 -29.54 23.22 -2.07
C MET A 156 -28.95 22.49 -0.87
N GLU A 157 -29.29 22.88 0.37
CA GLU A 157 -28.87 22.15 1.58
C GLU A 157 -29.42 20.71 1.58
N GLU A 158 -30.68 20.53 1.19
CA GLU A 158 -31.27 19.19 1.03
C GLU A 158 -30.59 18.41 -0.12
N SER A 159 -30.28 19.08 -1.23
CA SER A 159 -29.58 18.48 -2.37
C SER A 159 -28.11 18.17 -2.08
N ALA A 160 -27.48 18.88 -1.13
CA ALA A 160 -26.10 18.62 -0.70
C ALA A 160 -25.97 17.31 0.08
N ALA A 161 -27.06 16.75 0.60
CA ALA A 161 -27.09 15.40 1.15
C ALA A 161 -26.99 14.31 0.06
N ALA A 162 -27.27 14.64 -1.20
CA ALA A 162 -27.00 13.78 -2.35
C ALA A 162 -25.59 14.07 -2.91
N GLU A 163 -24.93 13.05 -3.47
CA GLU A 163 -23.61 13.25 -4.07
C GLU A 163 -23.68 14.28 -5.22
N PRO A 164 -22.79 15.28 -5.24
CA PRO A 164 -22.81 16.33 -6.25
C PRO A 164 -22.59 15.73 -7.64
N GLU A 165 -23.47 16.10 -8.57
CA GLU A 165 -23.46 15.64 -9.96
C GLU A 165 -23.56 16.87 -10.88
N ALA A 166 -22.75 16.88 -11.94
CA ALA A 166 -22.79 17.87 -13.01
C ALA A 166 -23.43 17.23 -14.25
N VAL A 167 -24.40 17.87 -14.90
CA VAL A 167 -25.12 17.33 -16.05
C VAL A 167 -24.88 18.20 -17.27
N VAL A 168 -24.19 17.64 -18.27
CA VAL A 168 -23.81 18.36 -19.49
C VAL A 168 -24.69 17.93 -20.66
N PRO A 169 -25.50 18.82 -21.24
CA PRO A 169 -26.25 18.54 -22.47
C PRO A 169 -25.32 18.60 -23.68
N LEU A 170 -24.99 17.47 -24.27
CA LEU A 170 -23.99 17.38 -25.34
C LEU A 170 -24.51 17.83 -26.71
N ALA A 171 -25.82 17.78 -26.94
CA ALA A 171 -26.43 18.25 -28.21
C ALA A 171 -26.15 19.74 -28.50
N GLN A 172 -25.91 20.54 -27.46
CA GLN A 172 -25.56 21.96 -27.59
C GLN A 172 -24.06 22.19 -27.77
N VAL A 173 -23.26 21.18 -27.46
CA VAL A 173 -21.80 21.17 -27.67
C VAL A 173 -21.48 20.72 -29.09
N ASP A 174 -22.17 19.68 -29.57
CA ASP A 174 -22.05 19.14 -30.91
C ASP A 174 -23.45 18.82 -31.45
N SER A 175 -23.88 19.62 -32.43
CA SER A 175 -25.20 19.50 -33.05
C SER A 175 -25.40 18.20 -33.85
N ALA A 176 -24.33 17.43 -34.09
CA ALA A 176 -24.45 16.11 -34.72
C ALA A 176 -24.94 15.03 -33.74
N LEU A 177 -24.88 15.29 -32.42
CA LEU A 177 -25.38 14.40 -31.40
C LEU A 177 -26.90 14.48 -31.28
N SER A 178 -27.52 13.40 -30.81
CA SER A 178 -28.97 13.36 -30.59
C SER A 178 -29.40 14.39 -29.55
N ALA A 179 -30.62 14.92 -29.68
CA ALA A 179 -31.15 15.95 -28.77
C ALA A 179 -31.27 15.48 -27.30
N ASP A 180 -31.30 14.17 -27.06
CA ASP A 180 -31.29 13.55 -25.73
C ASP A 180 -29.88 13.24 -25.22
N ALA A 181 -28.82 13.49 -25.99
CA ALA A 181 -27.44 13.22 -25.60
C ALA A 181 -27.04 14.09 -24.42
N LYS A 182 -26.90 13.45 -23.25
CA LYS A 182 -26.52 14.09 -21.99
C LYS A 182 -25.63 13.16 -21.21
N VAL A 183 -24.59 13.72 -20.59
CA VAL A 183 -23.69 12.98 -19.71
C VAL A 183 -23.75 13.62 -18.34
N SER A 184 -23.94 12.79 -17.33
CA SER A 184 -23.80 13.20 -15.96
C SER A 184 -22.43 12.79 -15.42
N PHE A 185 -21.81 13.67 -14.64
CA PHE A 185 -20.49 13.51 -14.08
C PHE A 185 -20.58 13.62 -12.57
N ARG A 186 -20.10 12.59 -11.88
CA ARG A 186 -19.92 12.61 -10.42
C ARG A 186 -18.45 12.56 -10.07
N LEU A 187 -18.11 13.12 -8.92
CA LEU A 187 -16.75 13.00 -8.39
C LEU A 187 -16.54 11.58 -7.85
N GLY A 188 -15.46 10.94 -8.28
CA GLY A 188 -14.97 9.70 -7.71
C GLY A 188 -13.96 9.97 -6.59
N GLY A 189 -12.71 10.22 -6.97
CA GLY A 189 -11.62 10.56 -6.07
C GLY A 189 -10.87 11.81 -6.52
N THR A 190 -10.32 12.57 -5.57
CA THR A 190 -9.47 13.72 -5.85
C THR A 190 -8.12 13.57 -5.17
N TYR A 191 -7.05 13.85 -5.89
CA TYR A 191 -5.67 13.66 -5.44
C TYR A 191 -4.85 14.91 -5.77
N THR A 192 -4.14 15.44 -4.78
CA THR A 192 -3.23 16.58 -4.95
C THR A 192 -1.79 16.08 -4.78
N VAL A 193 -0.98 16.20 -5.83
CA VAL A 193 0.40 15.69 -5.86
C VAL A 193 1.35 16.79 -6.31
N TYR A 194 2.50 16.91 -5.65
CA TYR A 194 3.55 17.83 -6.06
C TYR A 194 4.47 17.16 -7.07
N GLN A 195 4.49 17.65 -8.31
CA GLN A 195 5.29 17.11 -9.42
C GLN A 195 5.73 18.22 -10.36
N ASN A 196 6.94 18.12 -10.91
CA ASN A 196 7.50 19.12 -11.83
C ASN A 196 7.48 20.53 -11.24
N ASP A 197 7.79 20.65 -9.94
CA ASP A 197 7.80 21.89 -9.17
C ASP A 197 6.45 22.62 -9.07
N GLU A 198 5.35 21.95 -9.41
CA GLU A 198 3.98 22.47 -9.33
C GLU A 198 3.04 21.49 -8.60
N TRP A 199 2.00 22.01 -7.95
CA TRP A 199 0.92 21.17 -7.48
C TRP A 199 0.02 20.74 -8.64
N ASN A 200 -0.30 19.46 -8.68
CA ASN A 200 -1.18 18.87 -9.68
C ASN A 200 -2.40 18.30 -8.96
N VAL A 201 -3.58 18.77 -9.35
CA VAL A 201 -4.87 18.23 -8.90
C VAL A 201 -5.34 17.22 -9.93
N TYR A 202 -5.57 15.99 -9.47
CA TYR A 202 -6.18 14.91 -10.23
C TYR A 202 -7.59 14.68 -9.72
N ALA A 203 -8.52 14.43 -10.64
CA ALA A 203 -9.88 14.05 -10.31
C ALA A 203 -10.32 12.87 -11.17
N ASP A 204 -10.82 11.82 -10.53
CA ASP A 204 -11.59 10.78 -11.19
C ASP A 204 -13.04 11.24 -11.30
N LEU A 205 -13.56 11.28 -12.52
CA LEU A 205 -14.94 11.59 -12.84
C LEU A 205 -15.65 10.29 -13.22
N ILE A 206 -16.81 10.04 -12.62
CA ILE A 206 -17.69 8.94 -13.01
C ILE A 206 -18.72 9.52 -13.98
N ALA A 207 -18.50 9.30 -15.27
CA ALA A 207 -19.36 9.74 -16.36
C ALA A 207 -20.43 8.69 -16.66
N VAL A 208 -21.70 9.09 -16.69
CA VAL A 208 -22.83 8.23 -17.08
C VAL A 208 -23.58 8.89 -18.24
N ASN A 209 -23.62 8.20 -19.38
CA ASN A 209 -24.47 8.62 -20.48
C ASN A 209 -25.94 8.34 -20.13
N SER A 210 -26.71 9.40 -19.96
CA SER A 210 -28.13 9.30 -19.61
C SER A 210 -29.06 9.45 -20.82
N GLY A 211 -28.51 9.50 -22.04
CA GLY A 211 -29.26 9.37 -23.29
C GLY A 211 -29.40 7.90 -23.72
N ASP A 212 -30.09 7.68 -24.84
CA ASP A 212 -30.46 6.33 -25.30
C ASP A 212 -29.45 5.72 -26.30
N THR A 213 -28.45 6.50 -26.74
CA THR A 213 -27.44 6.10 -27.73
C THR A 213 -26.03 6.23 -27.19
N GLY A 214 -25.14 5.30 -27.54
CA GLY A 214 -23.74 5.36 -27.13
C GLY A 214 -23.01 6.54 -27.78
N LEU A 215 -22.11 7.19 -27.04
CA LEU A 215 -21.38 8.36 -27.52
C LEU A 215 -19.95 8.42 -26.98
N VAL A 216 -19.06 9.13 -27.67
CA VAL A 216 -17.76 9.56 -27.12
C VAL A 216 -17.89 11.04 -26.76
N LEU A 217 -17.18 11.50 -25.72
CA LEU A 217 -17.22 12.92 -25.37
C LEU A 217 -16.74 13.78 -26.55
N PRO A 218 -17.52 14.78 -26.98
CA PRO A 218 -17.13 15.62 -28.10
C PRO A 218 -15.92 16.49 -27.73
N SER A 219 -14.98 16.65 -28.65
CA SER A 219 -13.77 17.48 -28.45
C SER A 219 -14.06 18.96 -28.22
N GLY A 220 -15.27 19.42 -28.58
CA GLY A 220 -15.77 20.76 -28.24
C GLY A 220 -16.04 20.96 -26.76
N LEU A 221 -16.30 19.88 -26.01
CA LEU A 221 -16.46 19.93 -24.55
C LEU A 221 -15.07 20.05 -23.91
N LYS A 222 -14.83 21.19 -23.26
CA LYS A 222 -13.60 21.47 -22.54
C LYS A 222 -13.85 21.46 -21.03
N MET A 223 -12.77 21.27 -20.29
CA MET A 223 -12.76 21.30 -18.83
C MET A 223 -11.72 22.31 -18.33
N ARG A 224 -12.03 23.00 -17.24
CA ARG A 224 -11.09 23.88 -16.52
C ARG A 224 -11.41 23.84 -15.03
N LEU A 225 -10.43 24.11 -14.18
CA LEU A 225 -10.71 24.41 -12.77
C LEU A 225 -10.86 25.93 -12.63
N GLU A 226 -11.75 26.36 -11.74
CA GLU A 226 -11.90 27.75 -11.32
C GLU A 226 -11.85 27.83 -9.78
N ASN A 227 -11.06 28.74 -9.22
CA ASN A 227 -11.01 28.98 -7.77
C ASN A 227 -12.02 30.07 -7.34
N ALA A 228 -12.08 30.38 -6.05
CA ALA A 228 -12.99 31.40 -5.51
C ALA A 228 -12.70 32.83 -6.01
N ASP A 229 -11.46 33.10 -6.44
CA ASP A 229 -11.03 34.38 -6.99
C ASP A 229 -11.31 34.50 -8.51
N GLY A 230 -11.86 33.45 -9.13
CA GLY A 230 -12.16 33.37 -10.56
C GLY A 230 -10.94 33.06 -11.44
N GLU A 231 -9.81 32.69 -10.84
CA GLU A 231 -8.65 32.20 -11.58
C GLU A 231 -8.96 30.83 -12.19
N THR A 232 -8.61 30.65 -13.47
CA THR A 232 -8.88 29.41 -14.18
C THR A 232 -7.62 28.71 -14.65
N VAL A 233 -7.56 27.40 -14.47
CA VAL A 233 -6.49 26.54 -15.02
C VAL A 233 -7.05 25.48 -15.96
N ALA A 234 -6.34 25.21 -17.05
CA ALA A 234 -6.76 24.24 -18.05
C ALA A 234 -6.68 22.81 -17.50
N VAL A 235 -7.73 22.01 -17.74
CA VAL A 235 -7.77 20.60 -17.34
C VAL A 235 -7.49 19.71 -18.55
N THR A 236 -6.62 18.73 -18.35
CA THR A 236 -6.28 17.73 -19.36
C THR A 236 -6.80 16.36 -18.94
N ALA A 237 -7.55 15.70 -19.83
CA ALA A 237 -7.98 14.32 -19.62
C ALA A 237 -6.78 13.37 -19.80
N LEU A 238 -6.44 12.65 -18.73
CA LEU A 238 -5.41 11.64 -18.74
C LEU A 238 -5.99 10.33 -19.27
N ASP A 239 -7.05 9.81 -18.66
CA ASP A 239 -7.59 8.49 -18.99
C ASP A 239 -9.11 8.52 -19.20
N GLY A 240 -9.63 7.61 -20.01
CA GLY A 240 -11.07 7.37 -20.16
C GLY A 240 -11.87 8.31 -21.07
N ALA A 241 -11.42 9.55 -21.33
CA ALA A 241 -12.19 10.52 -22.13
C ALA A 241 -12.39 10.13 -23.60
N ASP A 242 -11.52 9.28 -24.14
CA ASP A 242 -11.58 8.71 -25.49
C ASP A 242 -12.50 7.48 -25.59
N LYS A 243 -13.04 7.00 -24.47
CA LYS A 243 -13.86 5.78 -24.44
C LYS A 243 -15.32 6.07 -24.77
N SER A 244 -15.97 5.08 -25.38
CA SER A 244 -17.40 5.13 -25.66
C SER A 244 -18.21 4.96 -24.37
N LEU A 245 -19.07 5.94 -24.10
CA LEU A 245 -20.04 5.97 -23.02
C LEU A 245 -21.32 5.27 -23.49
N LEU A 246 -21.51 4.03 -23.05
CA LEU A 246 -22.75 3.29 -23.32
C LEU A 246 -23.92 3.81 -22.46
N PRO A 247 -25.16 3.79 -22.97
CA PRO A 247 -26.34 4.22 -22.21
C PRO A 247 -26.44 3.55 -20.84
N GLY A 248 -26.58 4.37 -19.79
CA GLY A 248 -26.73 3.94 -18.40
C GLY A 248 -25.52 3.22 -17.80
N LYS A 249 -24.38 3.18 -18.49
CA LYS A 249 -23.14 2.58 -17.97
C LYS A 249 -22.20 3.67 -17.50
N ALA A 250 -21.67 3.50 -16.29
CA ALA A 250 -20.63 4.35 -15.74
C ALA A 250 -19.31 4.09 -16.45
N GLN A 251 -18.58 5.18 -16.69
CA GLN A 251 -17.23 5.18 -17.21
C GLN A 251 -16.40 6.17 -16.40
N ARG A 252 -15.25 5.73 -15.90
CA ARG A 252 -14.30 6.59 -15.22
C ARG A 252 -13.49 7.37 -16.26
N ILE A 253 -13.30 8.65 -15.97
CA ILE A 253 -12.44 9.58 -16.69
C ILE A 253 -11.52 10.24 -15.68
N THR A 254 -10.21 10.06 -15.81
CA THR A 254 -9.24 10.72 -14.94
C THR A 254 -8.77 11.99 -15.62
N VAL A 255 -8.89 13.12 -14.93
CA VAL A 255 -8.42 14.43 -15.40
C VAL A 255 -7.36 14.98 -14.44
N HIS A 256 -6.51 15.89 -14.93
CA HIS A 256 -5.59 16.63 -14.09
C HIS A 256 -5.39 18.06 -14.55
N ALA A 257 -4.97 18.93 -13.63
CA ALA A 257 -4.53 20.29 -13.90
C ALA A 257 -3.41 20.68 -12.93
N ALA A 258 -2.42 21.43 -13.43
CA ALA A 258 -1.45 22.12 -12.59
C ALA A 258 -2.13 23.35 -11.96
N VAL A 259 -1.98 23.50 -10.64
CA VAL A 259 -2.53 24.60 -9.85
C VAL A 259 -1.40 25.35 -9.13
N PRO A 260 -1.51 26.68 -8.96
CA PRO A 260 -0.53 27.45 -8.19
C PRO A 260 -0.41 27.03 -6.72
N ASP A 261 0.78 27.18 -6.14
CA ASP A 261 1.12 26.74 -4.77
C ASP A 261 0.22 27.32 -3.67
N SER A 262 -0.26 28.56 -3.81
CA SER A 262 -1.15 29.21 -2.83
C SER A 262 -2.52 28.53 -2.70
N ASP A 263 -2.91 27.75 -3.71
CA ASP A 263 -4.29 27.34 -3.95
C ASP A 263 -4.47 25.82 -3.91
N ALA A 264 -3.41 25.04 -3.65
CA ALA A 264 -3.51 23.60 -3.43
C ALA A 264 -4.43 23.24 -2.23
N ALA A 265 -4.71 24.23 -1.36
CA ALA A 265 -5.68 24.14 -0.27
C ALA A 265 -7.06 24.79 -0.57
N GLY A 266 -7.23 25.42 -1.73
CA GLY A 266 -8.43 26.14 -2.14
C GLY A 266 -9.56 25.22 -2.63
N SER A 267 -10.80 25.71 -2.56
CA SER A 267 -11.98 25.06 -3.13
C SER A 267 -12.03 25.31 -4.64
N TRP A 268 -11.42 24.43 -5.41
CA TRP A 268 -11.52 24.44 -6.88
C TRP A 268 -12.84 23.82 -7.34
N SER A 269 -13.44 24.45 -8.34
CA SER A 269 -14.63 23.94 -9.05
C SER A 269 -14.23 23.51 -10.46
N LEU A 270 -14.49 22.25 -10.82
CA LEU A 270 -14.31 21.74 -12.16
C LEU A 270 -15.48 22.18 -13.04
N GLN A 271 -15.21 23.03 -14.02
CA GLN A 271 -16.20 23.54 -14.96
C GLN A 271 -16.15 22.80 -16.29
N PHE A 272 -17.33 22.47 -16.80
CA PHE A 272 -17.54 21.94 -18.14
C PHE A 272 -17.99 23.09 -19.04
N TYR A 273 -17.26 23.36 -20.12
CA TYR A 273 -17.54 24.54 -20.96
C TYR A 273 -17.30 24.29 -22.45
N THR A 274 -17.86 25.15 -23.28
CA THR A 274 -17.48 25.30 -24.69
C THR A 274 -16.92 26.70 -24.92
N ALA A 275 -15.99 26.83 -25.86
CA ALA A 275 -15.43 28.11 -26.26
C ALA A 275 -15.59 28.31 -27.76
N ASN A 276 -16.19 29.44 -28.15
CA ASN A 276 -16.30 29.87 -29.54
C ASN A 276 -15.70 31.28 -29.66
N GLY A 277 -14.42 31.34 -30.04
CA GLY A 277 -13.63 32.56 -29.96
C GLY A 277 -13.43 33.00 -28.50
N THR A 278 -13.83 34.22 -28.18
CA THR A 278 -13.76 34.80 -26.82
C THR A 278 -14.98 34.44 -25.96
N ASN A 279 -16.04 33.90 -26.56
CA ASN A 279 -17.26 33.57 -25.83
C ASN A 279 -17.12 32.19 -25.19
N VAL A 280 -17.22 32.15 -23.87
CA VAL A 280 -17.18 30.92 -23.06
C VAL A 280 -18.58 30.63 -22.53
N SER A 281 -19.12 29.47 -22.85
CA SER A 281 -20.39 28.99 -22.32
C SER A 281 -20.13 27.89 -21.31
N ILE A 282 -20.44 28.14 -20.04
CA ILE A 282 -20.32 27.15 -18.97
C ILE A 282 -21.60 26.30 -18.93
N TRP A 283 -21.43 24.99 -19.07
CA TRP A 283 -22.52 24.02 -19.06
C TRP A 283 -22.84 23.54 -17.66
N ASP A 284 -21.86 23.26 -16.82
CA ASP A 284 -22.09 22.92 -15.42
C ASP A 284 -20.76 22.97 -14.65
N SER A 285 -20.83 22.85 -13.33
CA SER A 285 -19.65 22.79 -12.47
C SER A 285 -19.77 21.75 -11.35
N LEU A 286 -18.61 21.22 -10.94
CA LEU A 286 -18.47 20.24 -9.89
C LEU A 286 -17.40 20.70 -8.90
N GLU A 287 -17.83 21.00 -7.68
CA GLU A 287 -16.91 21.29 -6.58
C GLU A 287 -16.04 20.06 -6.30
N LEU A 288 -14.72 20.21 -6.37
CA LEU A 288 -13.78 19.11 -6.10
C LEU A 288 -13.65 18.78 -4.61
N GLY A 289 -14.23 19.61 -3.74
CA GLY A 289 -14.14 19.50 -2.29
C GLY A 289 -12.76 19.92 -1.77
N GLY A 290 -12.74 20.54 -0.59
CA GLY A 290 -11.49 20.95 0.05
C GLY A 290 -10.67 19.74 0.50
N ARG A 291 -9.49 19.57 -0.12
CA ARG A 291 -8.41 18.60 0.16
C ARG A 291 -8.72 17.13 -0.13
N THR A 292 -7.79 16.51 -0.85
CA THR A 292 -7.62 15.05 -0.91
C THR A 292 -7.65 14.46 0.49
N LYS A 293 -8.51 13.46 0.70
CA LYS A 293 -8.53 12.70 1.94
C LYS A 293 -7.28 11.82 2.03
N LEU A 294 -6.26 12.33 2.71
CA LEU A 294 -5.05 11.57 3.04
C LEU A 294 -5.42 10.28 3.77
N ALA A 295 -4.89 9.16 3.30
CA ALA A 295 -5.02 7.87 3.97
C ALA A 295 -3.98 7.76 5.08
N ALA A 296 -4.40 7.37 6.28
CA ALA A 296 -3.44 7.01 7.32
C ALA A 296 -2.75 5.68 6.98
N ILE A 297 -1.54 5.44 7.50
CA ILE A 297 -0.95 4.10 7.52
C ILE A 297 -1.94 3.15 8.20
N GLY A 298 -2.31 2.06 7.51
CA GLY A 298 -3.36 1.16 7.95
C GLY A 298 -4.72 1.34 7.24
N GLU A 299 -4.94 2.43 6.50
CA GLU A 299 -6.22 2.71 5.84
C GLU A 299 -6.20 2.24 4.37
N ALA A 300 -7.06 1.29 4.04
CA ALA A 300 -7.23 0.80 2.68
C ALA A 300 -8.09 1.73 1.82
N ARG A 301 -7.77 1.81 0.53
CA ARG A 301 -8.58 2.45 -0.52
C ARG A 301 -8.87 1.46 -1.66
N PRO A 302 -10.09 1.47 -2.22
CA PRO A 302 -10.39 0.65 -3.39
C PRO A 302 -9.69 1.20 -4.63
N ILE A 303 -9.10 0.31 -5.42
CA ILE A 303 -8.75 0.54 -6.82
C ILE A 303 -9.92 0.05 -7.65
N THR A 304 -10.48 0.93 -8.47
CA THR A 304 -11.62 0.59 -9.33
C THR A 304 -11.20 0.39 -10.79
N ASP A 305 -11.98 -0.35 -11.56
CA ASP A 305 -11.83 -0.44 -13.01
C ASP A 305 -12.45 0.76 -13.74
N ALA A 306 -12.43 0.72 -15.07
CA ALA A 306 -13.01 1.75 -15.91
C ALA A 306 -14.53 1.94 -15.71
N GLN A 307 -15.23 0.98 -15.12
CA GLN A 307 -16.66 1.05 -14.83
C GLN A 307 -16.94 1.41 -13.36
N GLY A 308 -15.90 1.76 -12.60
CA GLY A 308 -16.00 2.09 -11.18
C GLY A 308 -16.20 0.88 -10.27
N GLN A 309 -16.02 -0.35 -10.77
CA GLN A 309 -16.10 -1.55 -9.93
C GLN A 309 -14.78 -1.78 -9.21
N GLU A 310 -14.81 -2.09 -7.92
CA GLU A 310 -13.61 -2.44 -7.16
C GLU A 310 -12.96 -3.70 -7.75
N VAL A 311 -11.67 -3.60 -8.05
CA VAL A 311 -10.84 -4.72 -8.51
C VAL A 311 -9.83 -5.16 -7.46
N ALA A 312 -9.32 -4.23 -6.66
CA ALA A 312 -8.41 -4.52 -5.57
C ALA A 312 -8.53 -3.42 -4.51
N ALA A 313 -7.98 -3.66 -3.33
CA ALA A 313 -7.76 -2.63 -2.32
C ALA A 313 -6.27 -2.39 -2.15
N VAL A 314 -5.87 -1.15 -1.94
CA VAL A 314 -4.48 -0.75 -1.71
C VAL A 314 -4.34 -0.03 -0.38
N GLN A 315 -3.27 -0.33 0.35
CA GLN A 315 -3.05 0.19 1.70
C GLN A 315 -1.55 0.33 1.98
N VAL A 316 -1.14 1.43 2.61
CA VAL A 316 0.20 1.52 3.22
C VAL A 316 0.17 0.76 4.55
N THR A 317 0.95 -0.32 4.67
CA THR A 317 0.96 -1.19 5.85
C THR A 317 2.03 -0.79 6.86
N SER A 318 3.16 -0.30 6.37
CA SER A 318 4.27 0.19 7.15
C SER A 318 4.94 1.35 6.42
N ALA A 319 5.54 2.26 7.19
CA ALA A 319 6.50 3.20 6.66
C ALA A 319 7.56 3.44 7.72
N VAL A 320 8.79 3.64 7.26
CA VAL A 320 9.97 3.81 8.09
C VAL A 320 10.75 4.98 7.55
N VAL A 321 11.15 5.88 8.46
CA VAL A 321 11.94 7.06 8.13
C VAL A 321 13.22 7.02 8.94
N SER A 322 14.34 7.24 8.28
CA SER A 322 15.64 7.06 8.89
C SER A 322 16.63 8.15 8.46
N GLN A 323 17.20 8.86 9.42
CA GLN A 323 18.09 10.01 9.16
C GLN A 323 19.55 9.56 9.14
N SER A 324 20.29 9.88 8.06
CA SER A 324 21.72 9.58 7.90
C SER A 324 22.54 10.84 7.57
N ASP A 325 23.85 10.66 7.36
CA ASP A 325 24.73 11.74 6.90
C ASP A 325 24.44 12.19 5.45
N ASP A 326 23.84 11.33 4.65
CA ASP A 326 23.56 11.58 3.23
C ASP A 326 22.16 12.15 2.97
N GLY A 327 21.23 12.01 3.94
CA GLY A 327 19.85 12.44 3.75
C GLY A 327 18.89 11.80 4.76
N GLN A 328 17.61 11.89 4.43
CA GLN A 328 16.52 11.24 5.14
C GLN A 328 15.97 10.13 4.26
N SER A 329 16.31 8.90 4.60
CA SER A 329 15.80 7.73 3.90
C SER A 329 14.37 7.42 4.31
N VAL A 330 13.54 7.02 3.35
CA VAL A 330 12.16 6.58 3.58
C VAL A 330 11.96 5.24 2.90
N ARG A 331 11.36 4.30 3.64
CA ARG A 331 10.85 3.03 3.14
C ARG A 331 9.35 2.97 3.41
N MET A 332 8.57 2.50 2.46
CA MET A 332 7.14 2.33 2.59
C MET A 332 6.71 0.99 1.98
N ASP A 333 6.06 0.16 2.79
CA ASP A 333 5.45 -1.08 2.30
C ASP A 333 3.98 -0.84 1.97
N VAL A 334 3.58 -1.25 0.77
CA VAL A 334 2.22 -1.08 0.24
C VAL A 334 1.65 -2.45 -0.07
N GLN A 335 0.54 -2.80 0.56
CA GLN A 335 -0.18 -4.03 0.29
C GLN A 335 -1.30 -3.78 -0.72
N VAL A 336 -1.39 -4.66 -1.72
CA VAL A 336 -2.53 -4.77 -2.63
C VAL A 336 -3.25 -6.07 -2.31
N ALA A 337 -4.56 -6.01 -2.06
CA ALA A 337 -5.39 -7.14 -1.70
C ALA A 337 -6.52 -7.35 -2.71
N ASN A 338 -6.73 -8.59 -3.15
CA ASN A 338 -7.91 -8.95 -3.94
C ASN A 338 -9.06 -9.39 -3.01
N ASN A 339 -9.91 -8.43 -2.64
CA ASN A 339 -11.11 -8.68 -1.83
C ASN A 339 -12.30 -9.20 -2.66
N GLY A 340 -12.14 -9.31 -3.98
CA GLY A 340 -13.19 -9.75 -4.90
C GLY A 340 -13.33 -11.27 -5.01
N SER A 341 -14.30 -11.71 -5.80
CA SER A 341 -14.56 -13.13 -6.10
C SER A 341 -13.92 -13.63 -7.41
N ARG A 342 -13.15 -12.77 -8.08
CA ARG A 342 -12.51 -13.06 -9.37
C ARG A 342 -11.00 -12.84 -9.27
N VAL A 343 -10.23 -13.53 -10.11
CA VAL A 343 -8.81 -13.24 -10.28
C VAL A 343 -8.64 -11.83 -10.85
N VAL A 344 -7.69 -11.07 -10.33
CA VAL A 344 -7.40 -9.70 -10.78
C VAL A 344 -5.93 -9.55 -11.11
N ALA A 345 -5.60 -8.69 -12.08
CA ALA A 345 -4.21 -8.37 -12.37
C ALA A 345 -3.62 -7.52 -11.24
N VAL A 346 -2.36 -7.77 -10.90
CA VAL A 346 -1.62 -6.92 -9.97
C VAL A 346 -1.37 -5.56 -10.65
N PRO A 347 -1.75 -4.43 -10.03
CA PRO A 347 -1.53 -3.11 -10.62
C PRO A 347 -0.04 -2.80 -10.70
N SER A 348 0.40 -2.16 -11.78
CA SER A 348 1.75 -1.63 -11.90
C SER A 348 1.84 -0.33 -11.10
N LEU A 349 2.39 -0.42 -9.89
CA LEU A 349 2.47 0.70 -8.96
C LEU A 349 3.82 1.43 -9.01
N SER A 350 3.79 2.72 -8.71
CA SER A 350 4.96 3.56 -8.45
C SER A 350 4.65 4.56 -7.35
N ALA A 351 5.64 5.01 -6.58
CA ALA A 351 5.43 5.94 -5.47
C ALA A 351 6.27 7.20 -5.62
N VAL A 352 5.74 8.35 -5.20
CA VAL A 352 6.46 9.61 -5.04
C VAL A 352 6.35 10.04 -3.59
N PHE A 353 7.49 10.21 -2.93
CA PHE A 353 7.55 10.79 -1.58
C PHE A 353 7.62 12.31 -1.71
N GLN A 354 6.71 13.02 -1.05
CA GLN A 354 6.58 14.47 -1.19
C GLN A 354 6.37 15.16 0.16
N SER A 355 6.69 16.45 0.21
CA SER A 355 6.22 17.31 1.30
C SER A 355 4.78 17.75 1.05
N GLY A 356 3.95 17.70 2.08
CA GLY A 356 2.59 18.24 2.08
C GLY A 356 2.54 19.76 1.92
N LYS A 357 3.68 20.46 2.00
CA LYS A 357 3.84 21.89 1.71
C LYS A 357 4.45 22.18 0.35
N GLY A 358 4.79 21.14 -0.43
CA GLY A 358 5.47 21.28 -1.72
C GLY A 358 6.98 21.46 -1.57
N GLY A 359 7.66 21.79 -2.67
CA GLY A 359 9.11 22.03 -2.76
C GLY A 359 10.00 20.79 -2.72
N ILE A 360 9.49 19.64 -2.28
CA ILE A 360 10.23 18.36 -2.29
C ILE A 360 9.31 17.27 -2.85
N ALA A 361 9.77 16.61 -3.92
CA ALA A 361 9.21 15.37 -4.44
C ALA A 361 10.34 14.47 -4.94
N VAL A 362 10.37 13.22 -4.47
CA VAL A 362 11.38 12.23 -4.83
C VAL A 362 10.70 10.93 -5.22
N GLN A 363 11.07 10.40 -6.39
CA GLN A 363 10.55 9.12 -6.88
C GLN A 363 11.06 7.98 -5.99
N GLY A 364 10.13 7.17 -5.49
CA GLY A 364 10.42 5.91 -4.82
C GLY A 364 10.73 4.80 -5.82
N THR A 365 11.69 3.94 -5.47
CA THR A 365 12.06 2.75 -6.22
C THR A 365 11.60 1.49 -5.51
N ASP A 366 11.00 0.58 -6.27
CA ASP A 366 10.77 -0.80 -5.89
C ASP A 366 11.67 -1.69 -6.76
N ALA A 367 12.42 -2.60 -6.13
CA ALA A 367 13.35 -3.50 -6.80
C ALA A 367 12.84 -4.96 -6.82
N GLU A 368 11.68 -5.22 -6.21
CA GLU A 368 11.11 -6.56 -6.12
C GLU A 368 10.36 -6.92 -7.42
N THR A 369 10.22 -8.22 -7.66
CA THR A 369 9.42 -8.76 -8.77
C THR A 369 8.09 -9.24 -8.23
N HIS A 370 7.00 -8.78 -8.83
CA HIS A 370 5.65 -9.07 -8.34
C HIS A 370 4.93 -10.12 -9.17
N ALA A 371 3.98 -10.80 -8.54
CA ALA A 371 3.04 -11.67 -9.24
C ALA A 371 2.26 -10.87 -10.30
N ALA A 372 1.89 -11.52 -11.41
CA ALA A 372 1.08 -10.86 -12.44
C ALA A 372 -0.41 -10.78 -12.06
N TYR A 373 -0.88 -11.68 -11.19
CA TYR A 373 -2.28 -11.82 -10.81
C TYR A 373 -2.42 -12.18 -9.34
N LEU A 374 -3.53 -11.76 -8.74
CA LEU A 374 -3.99 -12.15 -7.42
C LEU A 374 -5.27 -12.96 -7.52
N SER A 375 -5.27 -14.16 -6.94
CA SER A 375 -6.46 -14.96 -6.71
C SER A 375 -7.33 -14.33 -5.61
N GLN A 376 -8.54 -14.85 -5.43
CA GLN A 376 -9.45 -14.38 -4.39
C GLN A 376 -8.80 -14.47 -3.00
N GLY A 377 -8.77 -13.35 -2.28
CA GLY A 377 -8.21 -13.26 -0.93
C GLY A 377 -6.68 -13.22 -0.86
N GLU A 378 -5.98 -13.28 -2.01
CA GLU A 378 -4.53 -13.12 -2.04
C GLU A 378 -4.12 -11.65 -1.94
N THR A 379 -2.91 -11.43 -1.45
CA THR A 379 -2.30 -10.12 -1.30
C THR A 379 -0.88 -10.10 -1.86
N GLU A 380 -0.48 -8.98 -2.45
CA GLU A 380 0.90 -8.68 -2.86
C GLU A 380 1.42 -7.50 -2.05
N THR A 381 2.72 -7.45 -1.74
CA THR A 381 3.34 -6.30 -1.08
C THR A 381 4.42 -5.70 -1.99
N PHE A 382 4.40 -4.38 -2.11
CA PHE A 382 5.39 -3.55 -2.80
C PHE A 382 6.23 -2.81 -1.75
N SER A 383 7.52 -2.63 -1.98
CA SER A 383 8.43 -1.97 -1.02
C SER A 383 9.14 -0.80 -1.70
N PHE A 384 8.61 0.40 -1.53
CA PHE A 384 9.18 1.61 -2.11
C PHE A 384 10.21 2.25 -1.19
N THR A 385 11.37 2.62 -1.74
CA THR A 385 12.46 3.30 -1.02
C THR A 385 12.88 4.59 -1.73
N ALA A 386 13.25 5.63 -0.96
CA ALA A 386 13.80 6.87 -1.48
C ALA A 386 14.75 7.54 -0.47
N LEU A 387 15.67 8.36 -0.98
CA LEU A 387 16.53 9.24 -0.17
C LEU A 387 16.06 10.70 -0.35
N LEU A 388 15.53 11.28 0.71
CA LEU A 388 15.05 12.67 0.76
C LEU A 388 16.14 13.62 1.27
N PRO A 389 16.03 14.93 0.99
CA PRO A 389 16.81 15.94 1.68
C PRO A 389 16.61 15.86 3.21
N LYS A 390 17.64 16.22 3.97
CA LYS A 390 17.56 16.25 5.43
C LYS A 390 16.56 17.29 5.91
N GLY A 391 15.94 17.00 7.06
CA GLY A 391 15.14 17.98 7.81
C GLY A 391 13.68 18.09 7.37
N LEU A 392 13.18 17.19 6.53
CA LEU A 392 11.75 17.11 6.23
C LEU A 392 11.02 16.50 7.45
N PRO A 393 10.15 17.25 8.14
CA PRO A 393 9.52 16.76 9.35
C PRO A 393 8.46 15.71 8.99
N LEU A 394 8.24 14.76 9.90
CA LEU A 394 7.42 13.58 9.62
C LEU A 394 5.93 13.92 9.40
N ASP A 395 5.46 15.00 10.01
CA ASP A 395 4.09 15.52 9.87
C ASP A 395 3.83 16.18 8.51
N GLU A 396 4.88 16.52 7.76
CA GLU A 396 4.79 17.02 6.40
C GLU A 396 5.02 15.92 5.36
N LEU A 397 5.57 14.77 5.74
CA LEU A 397 5.90 13.71 4.79
C LEU A 397 4.64 12.96 4.32
N GLN A 398 4.47 12.90 3.01
CA GLN A 398 3.40 12.16 2.34
C GLN A 398 3.99 11.23 1.26
N ALA A 399 3.21 10.23 0.88
CA ALA A 399 3.50 9.40 -0.29
C ALA A 399 2.31 9.38 -1.25
N ALA A 400 2.54 9.75 -2.50
CA ALA A 400 1.59 9.62 -3.59
C ALA A 400 1.86 8.32 -4.34
N LEU A 401 0.88 7.42 -4.34
CA LEU A 401 0.95 6.15 -5.05
C LEU A 401 0.22 6.27 -6.38
N PHE A 402 0.87 5.82 -7.44
CA PHE A 402 0.41 5.88 -8.82
C PHE A 402 0.25 4.50 -9.41
N GLU A 403 -0.76 4.32 -10.24
CA GLU A 403 -0.98 3.16 -11.09
C GLU A 403 -0.68 3.53 -12.55
N LYS A 404 0.07 2.68 -13.25
CA LYS A 404 0.28 2.82 -14.69
C LYS A 404 -0.88 2.16 -15.45
N ARG A 405 -1.76 2.96 -16.05
CA ARG A 405 -2.90 2.52 -16.87
C ARG A 405 -2.62 2.64 -18.37
N GLY A 406 -3.26 1.80 -19.19
CA GLY A 406 -3.25 1.95 -20.65
C GLY A 406 -2.22 1.12 -21.43
N GLY A 407 -1.61 0.11 -20.83
CA GLY A 407 -0.98 -0.98 -21.58
C GLY A 407 -2.04 -2.02 -21.95
N SER A 408 -2.43 -2.11 -23.23
CA SER A 408 -3.16 -3.28 -23.72
C SER A 408 -2.29 -4.52 -23.54
N THR A 409 -2.44 -5.25 -22.44
CA THR A 409 -2.03 -6.65 -22.37
C THR A 409 -3.03 -7.47 -23.16
N SER A 410 -2.94 -7.36 -24.49
CA SER A 410 -3.49 -8.37 -25.38
C SER A 410 -2.74 -9.66 -25.07
N ALA A 411 -3.36 -10.52 -24.28
CA ALA A 411 -2.93 -11.89 -24.07
C ALA A 411 -2.90 -12.58 -25.44
N GLY A 412 -1.71 -12.64 -26.04
CA GLY A 412 -1.43 -13.49 -27.18
C GLY A 412 -1.57 -14.93 -26.73
N ALA A 413 -2.74 -15.52 -26.92
CA ALA A 413 -2.91 -16.96 -26.93
C ALA A 413 -2.11 -17.50 -28.12
N SER A 414 -0.84 -17.81 -27.91
CA SER A 414 -0.03 -18.58 -28.84
C SER A 414 -0.53 -20.02 -28.81
N THR A 415 -1.46 -20.34 -29.69
CA THR A 415 -1.85 -21.71 -29.99
C THR A 415 -0.68 -22.39 -30.72
N ALA A 416 0.20 -23.03 -29.95
CA ALA A 416 1.22 -23.92 -30.48
C ALA A 416 0.67 -25.36 -30.52
N GLY A 417 0.62 -25.95 -31.71
CA GLY A 417 0.62 -27.41 -31.86
C GLY A 417 -0.27 -27.98 -32.98
N ALA A 418 0.27 -28.08 -34.19
CA ALA A 418 0.14 -29.29 -35.01
C ALA A 418 1.26 -29.34 -36.05
N SER A 419 2.15 -30.31 -35.86
CA SER A 419 3.28 -30.64 -36.73
C SER A 419 2.81 -31.11 -38.11
N GLY A 420 3.35 -30.50 -39.17
CA GLY A 420 3.27 -30.99 -40.54
C GLY A 420 4.66 -31.01 -41.15
N SER A 421 5.19 -32.20 -41.39
CA SER A 421 6.46 -32.45 -42.07
C SER A 421 6.42 -31.90 -43.50
N GLY A 422 7.44 -31.14 -43.90
CA GLY A 422 7.58 -30.62 -45.26
C GLY A 422 9.03 -30.24 -45.55
N ASN A 423 9.79 -31.22 -45.99
CA ASN A 423 11.16 -31.10 -46.47
C ASN A 423 11.18 -30.34 -47.81
N ALA A 424 11.85 -29.19 -47.90
CA ALA A 424 12.29 -28.60 -49.18
C ALA A 424 13.48 -27.65 -48.99
N ASN A 425 14.63 -28.22 -49.33
CA ASN A 425 15.89 -27.63 -49.75
C ASN A 425 15.75 -26.39 -50.65
N ALA A 426 16.39 -25.26 -50.30
CA ALA A 426 16.93 -24.30 -51.27
C ALA A 426 18.03 -23.43 -50.64
N ASN A 427 19.24 -23.73 -51.11
CA ASN A 427 20.50 -23.05 -50.92
C ASN A 427 20.50 -21.64 -51.53
N ALA A 428 20.96 -20.62 -50.80
CA ALA A 428 21.49 -19.39 -51.38
C ALA A 428 22.48 -18.72 -50.42
N ASN A 429 23.76 -18.94 -50.73
CA ASN A 429 24.94 -18.33 -50.17
C ASN A 429 25.08 -16.87 -50.66
N ALA A 430 25.26 -15.91 -49.75
CA ALA A 430 25.87 -14.61 -50.07
C ALA A 430 26.55 -14.01 -48.83
N ASN A 431 27.79 -13.61 -49.07
CA ASN A 431 28.84 -13.27 -48.14
C ASN A 431 28.95 -11.74 -47.96
N ALA A 432 29.60 -11.35 -46.85
CA ALA A 432 30.30 -10.09 -46.58
C ALA A 432 29.49 -8.82 -46.19
N GLY A 433 29.98 -8.16 -45.13
CA GLY A 433 29.77 -6.72 -44.95
C GLY A 433 29.65 -6.25 -43.50
N SER A 434 30.72 -6.32 -42.73
CA SER A 434 30.87 -5.59 -41.48
C SER A 434 30.78 -4.07 -41.70
N ASN A 435 29.88 -3.39 -40.99
CA ASN A 435 30.14 -2.01 -40.56
C ASN A 435 29.31 -1.69 -39.30
N GLY A 436 30.03 -1.33 -38.23
CA GLY A 436 29.46 -0.92 -36.97
C GLY A 436 28.82 0.47 -37.07
N ALA A 437 27.58 0.56 -36.60
CA ALA A 437 26.97 1.79 -36.15
C ALA A 437 26.17 1.44 -34.90
N SER A 438 26.63 1.97 -33.77
CA SER A 438 25.94 1.97 -32.48
C SER A 438 24.64 2.74 -32.62
N GLY A 439 23.58 2.04 -33.02
CA GLY A 439 22.20 2.50 -32.94
C GLY A 439 21.63 2.04 -31.62
N THR A 440 21.53 2.96 -30.65
CA THR A 440 20.77 2.78 -29.42
C THR A 440 19.32 2.51 -29.82
N ASN A 441 18.93 1.23 -29.86
CA ASN A 441 17.53 0.82 -29.89
C ASN A 441 16.92 1.16 -28.53
N GLY A 442 16.59 2.45 -28.35
CA GLY A 442 15.60 2.88 -27.38
C GLY A 442 14.27 2.32 -27.85
N THR A 443 13.94 1.11 -27.43
CA THR A 443 12.58 0.59 -27.47
C THR A 443 11.73 1.64 -26.78
N ALA A 444 10.95 2.41 -27.55
CA ALA A 444 10.00 3.36 -27.02
C ALA A 444 8.98 2.56 -26.22
N ALA A 445 9.24 2.39 -24.93
CA ALA A 445 8.30 1.83 -23.98
C ALA A 445 7.06 2.72 -24.08
N ALA A 446 5.95 2.15 -24.54
CA ALA A 446 4.67 2.83 -24.55
C ALA A 446 4.49 3.48 -23.18
N SER A 447 4.47 4.82 -23.15
CA SER A 447 4.33 5.58 -21.92
C SER A 447 2.90 5.39 -21.43
N GLY A 448 2.66 4.28 -20.73
CA GLY A 448 1.41 4.07 -20.02
C GLY A 448 1.15 5.28 -19.12
N LYS A 449 -0.11 5.71 -19.07
CA LYS A 449 -0.51 6.91 -18.37
C LYS A 449 -0.48 6.63 -16.87
N SER A 450 0.24 7.43 -16.11
CA SER A 450 0.35 7.29 -14.66
C SER A 450 -0.77 8.10 -13.99
N VAL A 451 -1.52 7.48 -13.10
CA VAL A 451 -2.63 8.12 -12.39
C VAL A 451 -2.58 7.81 -10.90
N PRO A 452 -2.83 8.78 -10.00
CA PRO A 452 -2.78 8.54 -8.58
C PRO A 452 -3.95 7.66 -8.13
N VAL A 453 -3.69 6.78 -7.17
CA VAL A 453 -4.69 5.89 -6.55
C VAL A 453 -4.81 6.10 -5.06
N LEU A 454 -3.77 6.62 -4.40
CA LEU A 454 -3.71 6.84 -2.96
C LEU A 454 -2.72 7.96 -2.64
N ILE A 455 -3.09 8.91 -1.77
CA ILE A 455 -2.12 9.75 -1.06
C ILE A 455 -2.12 9.32 0.40
N ALA A 456 -0.97 8.88 0.91
CA ALA A 456 -0.79 8.44 2.27
C ALA A 456 -0.07 9.50 3.11
N ASP A 457 -0.57 9.74 4.32
CA ASP A 457 0.09 10.54 5.36
C ASP A 457 1.04 9.64 6.16
N LEU A 458 2.33 9.98 6.15
CA LEU A 458 3.38 9.19 6.79
C LEU A 458 3.74 9.70 8.20
N LYS A 459 2.93 10.56 8.83
CA LYS A 459 3.16 11.06 10.20
C LYS A 459 3.29 9.97 11.28
N ARG A 460 2.83 8.75 10.99
CA ARG A 460 2.89 7.58 11.88
C ARG A 460 3.98 6.58 11.48
N ALA A 461 4.87 6.94 10.55
CA ALA A 461 5.98 6.09 10.19
C ALA A 461 6.95 5.93 11.37
N ASP A 462 7.57 4.77 11.47
CA ASP A 462 8.57 4.51 12.51
C ASP A 462 9.84 5.29 12.18
N ALA A 463 10.22 6.20 13.07
CA ALA A 463 11.40 7.04 12.90
C ALA A 463 12.61 6.43 13.62
N TYR A 464 13.70 6.20 12.89
CA TYR A 464 14.97 5.72 13.43
C TYR A 464 16.08 6.74 13.19
N ALA A 465 16.88 7.01 14.21
CA ALA A 465 18.14 7.71 14.00
C ALA A 465 19.17 6.69 13.50
N LEU A 466 19.61 6.78 12.22
CA LEU A 466 20.72 5.97 11.70
C LEU A 466 22.09 6.55 12.08
N GLY A 467 22.13 7.37 13.14
CA GLY A 467 23.39 7.83 13.74
C GLY A 467 24.18 6.67 14.35
N ASP A 468 24.99 6.95 15.36
CA ASP A 468 25.87 5.92 15.91
C ASP A 468 25.17 4.71 16.58
N GLY A 469 23.83 4.71 16.66
CA GLY A 469 23.03 3.69 17.34
C GLY A 469 22.96 3.89 18.85
N GLU A 470 21.92 3.34 19.47
CA GLU A 470 21.82 3.28 20.94
C GLU A 470 22.79 2.22 21.50
N ILE A 471 23.22 2.40 22.75
CA ILE A 471 24.03 1.39 23.44
C ILE A 471 23.21 0.10 23.55
N TYR A 472 23.79 -1.00 23.09
CA TYR A 472 23.11 -2.27 22.99
C TYR A 472 23.76 -3.34 23.87
N THR A 473 22.90 -4.10 24.54
CA THR A 473 23.28 -5.25 25.37
C THR A 473 23.03 -6.53 24.58
N ILE A 474 24.08 -7.34 24.41
CA ILE A 474 24.01 -8.64 23.71
C ILE A 474 22.88 -9.51 24.29
N GLY A 475 22.13 -10.13 23.38
CA GLY A 475 20.94 -10.94 23.66
C GLY A 475 19.62 -10.16 23.65
N GLN A 476 19.64 -8.83 23.69
CA GLN A 476 18.41 -8.04 23.58
C GLN A 476 17.92 -7.95 22.12
N PRO A 477 16.62 -7.75 21.87
CA PRO A 477 16.12 -7.45 20.54
C PRO A 477 16.69 -6.15 19.97
N ILE A 478 17.14 -6.17 18.73
CA ILE A 478 17.46 -4.98 17.95
C ILE A 478 16.16 -4.48 17.33
N ARG A 479 15.87 -3.19 17.49
CA ARG A 479 14.75 -2.56 16.79
C ARG A 479 15.11 -2.38 15.33
N LEU A 480 14.61 -3.27 14.49
CA LEU A 480 14.78 -3.20 13.04
C LEU A 480 13.44 -2.91 12.37
N ALA A 481 13.51 -2.17 11.28
CA ALA A 481 12.44 -1.97 10.32
C ALA A 481 12.12 -3.25 9.51
N LEU A 482 11.81 -4.34 10.21
CA LEU A 482 11.41 -5.62 9.61
C LEU A 482 9.89 -5.82 9.78
N GLU A 483 9.37 -6.88 9.15
CA GLU A 483 7.99 -7.31 9.36
C GLU A 483 7.69 -7.52 10.84
N LYS A 484 6.47 -7.13 11.28
CA LYS A 484 6.09 -6.93 12.69
C LYS A 484 6.28 -8.14 13.62
N ASN A 485 6.51 -9.34 13.09
CA ASN A 485 6.63 -10.58 13.84
C ASN A 485 8.03 -11.22 13.76
N THR A 486 9.02 -10.52 13.20
CA THR A 486 10.42 -10.98 13.18
C THR A 486 11.25 -10.22 14.20
N GLU A 487 11.92 -10.95 15.08
CA GLU A 487 12.87 -10.39 16.03
C GLU A 487 14.30 -10.77 15.64
N VAL A 488 15.22 -9.80 15.67
CA VAL A 488 16.65 -10.03 15.46
C VAL A 488 17.40 -9.59 16.70
N SER A 489 18.34 -10.40 17.19
CA SER A 489 19.25 -10.05 18.28
C SER A 489 20.67 -10.52 17.97
N VAL A 490 21.68 -9.77 18.42
CA VAL A 490 23.06 -10.27 18.47
C VAL A 490 23.15 -11.16 19.70
N ALA A 491 23.37 -12.45 19.49
CA ALA A 491 23.47 -13.43 20.57
C ALA A 491 24.90 -13.63 21.07
N GLU A 492 25.89 -13.35 20.22
CA GLU A 492 27.32 -13.42 20.55
C GLU A 492 28.10 -12.52 19.59
N LEU A 493 29.12 -11.82 20.09
CA LEU A 493 30.09 -11.08 19.29
C LEU A 493 31.49 -11.26 19.87
N LYS A 494 32.31 -12.12 19.28
CA LYS A 494 33.65 -12.46 19.79
C LYS A 494 34.74 -12.41 18.74
N THR A 495 35.97 -12.26 19.20
CA THR A 495 37.19 -12.28 18.39
C THR A 495 37.69 -13.70 18.20
N TYR A 496 38.19 -13.98 16.99
CA TYR A 496 38.81 -15.24 16.58
C TYR A 496 40.12 -14.93 15.87
N ASP A 497 41.04 -15.87 15.94
CA ASP A 497 42.32 -15.86 15.23
C ASP A 497 42.20 -16.58 13.89
N ASN A 498 42.74 -15.93 12.86
CA ASN A 498 42.93 -16.54 11.54
C ASN A 498 44.42 -16.79 11.31
N GLU A 499 44.85 -18.03 11.59
CA GLU A 499 46.26 -18.45 11.47
C GLU A 499 46.80 -18.29 10.04
N ASN A 500 45.95 -18.37 9.02
CA ASN A 500 46.38 -18.33 7.62
C ASN A 500 46.74 -16.92 7.12
N TYR A 501 46.06 -15.90 7.65
CA TYR A 501 46.18 -14.53 7.13
C TYR A 501 46.68 -13.51 8.16
N GLY A 502 46.80 -13.89 9.43
CA GLY A 502 47.42 -13.07 10.47
C GLY A 502 46.60 -11.87 10.94
N PHE A 503 45.35 -11.73 10.49
CA PHE A 503 44.41 -10.70 10.99
C PHE A 503 43.37 -11.32 11.94
N LYS A 504 42.88 -10.50 12.87
CA LYS A 504 41.78 -10.89 13.77
C LYS A 504 40.47 -10.94 12.99
N THR A 505 39.61 -11.90 13.32
CA THR A 505 38.27 -12.00 12.73
C THR A 505 37.25 -11.86 13.84
N VAL A 506 36.36 -10.89 13.74
CA VAL A 506 35.20 -10.83 14.66
C VAL A 506 34.09 -11.67 14.06
N VAL A 507 33.47 -12.51 14.88
CA VAL A 507 32.34 -13.35 14.49
C VAL A 507 31.12 -12.91 15.31
N ALA A 508 30.06 -12.53 14.59
CA ALA A 508 28.76 -12.22 15.17
C ALA A 508 27.81 -13.39 14.91
N LYS A 509 27.14 -13.86 15.96
CA LYS A 509 26.03 -14.82 15.84
C LYS A 509 24.73 -14.10 16.11
N LEU A 510 23.88 -14.02 15.10
CA LEU A 510 22.57 -13.41 15.21
C LEU A 510 21.52 -14.50 15.47
N ARG A 511 20.59 -14.20 16.37
CA ARG A 511 19.35 -14.97 16.52
C ARG A 511 18.25 -14.23 15.77
N ILE A 512 17.57 -14.95 14.88
CA ILE A 512 16.38 -14.48 14.17
C ILE A 512 15.20 -15.33 14.63
N ALA A 513 14.16 -14.72 15.20
CA ALA A 513 12.98 -15.42 15.70
C ALA A 513 11.72 -15.01 14.92
N ASN A 514 10.95 -16.01 14.50
CA ASN A 514 9.64 -15.83 13.87
C ASN A 514 8.56 -16.07 14.92
N TYR A 515 7.85 -15.01 15.31
CA TYR A 515 6.71 -15.07 16.24
C TYR A 515 5.36 -15.19 15.54
N ASP A 516 5.34 -15.27 14.20
CA ASP A 516 4.12 -15.47 13.43
C ASP A 516 3.61 -16.92 13.55
N LYS A 517 2.35 -17.13 13.19
CA LYS A 517 1.65 -18.42 13.09
C LYS A 517 1.94 -19.16 11.79
N SER A 518 2.57 -18.50 10.82
CA SER A 518 3.01 -19.08 9.55
C SER A 518 4.54 -19.17 9.46
N ALA A 519 5.03 -20.00 8.54
CA ALA A 519 6.44 -19.97 8.16
C ALA A 519 6.75 -18.65 7.44
N LEU A 520 7.93 -18.10 7.68
CA LEU A 520 8.41 -16.86 7.09
C LEU A 520 9.69 -17.14 6.28
N ALA A 521 9.90 -16.44 5.16
CA ALA A 521 11.20 -16.47 4.50
C ALA A 521 12.28 -15.94 5.46
N LEU A 522 13.44 -16.60 5.54
CA LEU A 522 14.52 -16.11 6.37
C LEU A 522 15.07 -14.82 5.74
N PRO A 523 15.04 -13.67 6.43
CA PRO A 523 15.48 -12.42 5.82
C PRO A 523 16.96 -12.50 5.46
N GLU A 524 17.29 -12.04 4.25
CA GLU A 524 18.66 -11.86 3.81
C GLU A 524 19.18 -10.57 4.43
N LEU A 525 19.81 -10.67 5.60
CA LEU A 525 20.41 -9.53 6.28
C LEU A 525 21.87 -9.39 5.88
N ASN A 526 22.33 -8.15 5.69
CA ASN A 526 23.73 -7.80 5.56
C ASN A 526 24.13 -6.94 6.76
N LEU A 527 25.37 -7.07 7.22
CA LEU A 527 25.86 -6.39 8.41
C LEU A 527 27.13 -5.61 8.11
N ASP A 528 27.24 -4.42 8.67
CA ASP A 528 28.51 -3.70 8.78
C ASP A 528 28.83 -3.42 10.24
N LEU A 529 30.10 -3.51 10.61
CA LEU A 529 30.62 -2.90 11.83
C LEU A 529 31.35 -1.61 11.46
N ARG A 530 31.00 -0.50 12.11
CA ARG A 530 31.71 0.79 11.97
C ARG A 530 32.41 1.13 13.27
N ASP A 531 33.70 1.47 13.20
CA ASP A 531 34.45 1.92 14.38
C ASP A 531 34.31 3.44 14.61
N GLU A 532 34.86 3.93 15.74
CA GLU A 532 34.84 5.37 16.08
C GLU A 532 35.58 6.25 15.06
N SER A 533 36.53 5.69 14.30
CA SER A 533 37.26 6.40 13.24
C SER A 533 36.48 6.50 11.93
N GLY A 534 35.32 5.83 11.87
CA GLY A 534 34.47 5.77 10.70
C GLY A 534 34.83 4.69 9.70
N ARG A 535 35.79 3.81 9.99
CA ARG A 535 36.11 2.65 9.13
C ARG A 535 34.99 1.64 9.20
N VAL A 536 34.65 1.06 8.05
CA VAL A 536 33.55 0.11 7.89
C VAL A 536 34.13 -1.27 7.57
N TYR A 537 33.71 -2.26 8.34
CA TYR A 537 34.03 -3.67 8.16
C TYR A 537 32.75 -4.39 7.75
N THR A 538 32.69 -4.82 6.48
CA THR A 538 31.52 -5.53 5.95
C THR A 538 31.55 -7.00 6.36
N GLY A 539 30.43 -7.46 6.93
CA GLY A 539 30.25 -8.82 7.40
C GLY A 539 29.94 -9.77 6.26
N THR A 540 30.58 -10.93 6.28
CA THR A 540 30.28 -12.02 5.36
C THR A 540 29.41 -13.07 6.05
N ARG A 541 28.19 -13.26 5.55
CA ARG A 541 27.21 -14.23 6.04
C ARG A 541 27.64 -15.67 5.71
N GLN A 542 27.33 -16.61 6.59
CA GLN A 542 27.47 -18.04 6.30
C GLN A 542 26.65 -18.47 5.05
N THR A 543 27.18 -19.39 4.24
CA THR A 543 26.58 -19.77 2.95
C THR A 543 25.38 -20.72 3.08
N ASN A 544 25.42 -21.63 4.05
CA ASN A 544 24.39 -22.65 4.22
C ASN A 544 23.35 -22.16 5.23
N VAL A 545 22.31 -21.47 4.73
CA VAL A 545 21.17 -21.05 5.54
C VAL A 545 19.88 -21.69 5.07
N ILE A 546 18.95 -21.93 6.00
CA ILE A 546 17.59 -22.35 5.64
C ILE A 546 16.88 -21.22 4.87
N ALA A 547 16.06 -21.58 3.89
CA ALA A 547 15.28 -20.60 3.12
C ALA A 547 14.07 -20.06 3.89
N GLN A 548 13.50 -20.87 4.80
CA GLN A 548 12.28 -20.55 5.55
C GLN A 548 12.45 -20.86 7.03
N LEU A 549 11.95 -19.96 7.86
CA LEU A 549 11.88 -20.07 9.31
C LEU A 549 10.47 -20.50 9.71
N ALA A 550 10.34 -21.66 10.36
CA ALA A 550 9.04 -22.18 10.81
C ALA A 550 8.38 -21.23 11.82
N SER A 551 7.06 -21.33 11.96
CA SER A 551 6.29 -20.59 12.97
C SER A 551 6.82 -20.85 14.39
N ASN A 552 6.87 -19.79 15.20
CA ASN A 552 7.32 -19.82 16.59
C ASN A 552 8.69 -20.50 16.78
N SER A 553 9.59 -20.30 15.83
CA SER A 553 10.93 -20.88 15.84
C SER A 553 12.00 -19.79 15.73
N SER A 554 13.21 -20.11 16.17
CA SER A 554 14.36 -19.23 16.03
C SER A 554 15.46 -19.94 15.25
N TYR A 555 16.24 -19.20 14.49
CA TYR A 555 17.39 -19.69 13.74
C TYR A 555 18.61 -18.81 13.97
N MET A 556 19.78 -19.44 13.98
CA MET A 556 21.05 -18.75 14.17
C MET A 556 21.73 -18.49 12.83
N VAL A 557 22.21 -17.27 12.62
CA VAL A 557 23.00 -16.90 11.44
C VAL A 557 24.33 -16.32 11.89
N THR A 558 25.43 -16.85 11.34
CA THR A 558 26.77 -16.40 11.65
C THR A 558 27.29 -15.43 10.58
N TYR A 559 27.95 -14.36 11.03
CA TYR A 559 28.66 -13.39 10.19
C TYR A 559 30.10 -13.29 10.65
N SER A 560 31.01 -13.11 9.70
CA SER A 560 32.44 -12.92 9.96
C SER A 560 32.93 -11.58 9.39
N PHE A 561 33.77 -10.89 10.14
CA PHE A 561 34.32 -9.58 9.81
C PHE A 561 35.84 -9.65 9.88
N ALA A 562 36.53 -9.36 8.77
CA ALA A 562 37.98 -9.30 8.75
C ALA A 562 38.47 -7.97 9.34
N MET A 563 39.18 -8.02 10.46
CA MET A 563 39.63 -6.85 11.22
C MET A 563 41.16 -6.69 11.07
N SER A 564 41.61 -5.82 10.17
CA SER A 564 43.05 -5.58 9.96
C SER A 564 43.67 -4.71 11.06
N ASP A 565 42.97 -3.64 11.46
CA ASP A 565 43.51 -2.58 12.34
C ASP A 565 42.44 -2.02 13.31
N ALA A 566 41.49 -2.86 13.70
CA ALA A 566 40.38 -2.45 14.57
C ALA A 566 40.83 -2.39 16.05
N ASP A 567 40.40 -1.35 16.76
CA ASP A 567 40.52 -1.28 18.22
C ASP A 567 39.35 -2.08 18.84
N LEU A 568 39.63 -3.31 19.26
CA LEU A 568 38.61 -4.26 19.72
C LEU A 568 38.10 -3.97 21.13
N ASP A 569 38.76 -3.08 21.87
CA ASP A 569 38.35 -2.67 23.23
C ASP A 569 37.26 -1.59 23.20
N LYS A 570 36.97 -1.04 22.02
CA LYS A 570 35.95 -0.01 21.80
C LYS A 570 34.68 -0.60 21.19
N PRO A 571 33.51 -0.02 21.49
CA PRO A 571 32.27 -0.44 20.86
C PRO A 571 32.26 -0.09 19.37
N PHE A 572 31.65 -0.96 18.58
CA PHE A 572 31.37 -0.74 17.17
C PHE A 572 29.91 -0.36 16.98
N THR A 573 29.60 0.46 15.99
CA THR A 573 28.23 0.61 15.50
C THR A 573 27.94 -0.52 14.52
N LEU A 574 27.12 -1.48 14.93
CA LEU A 574 26.56 -2.52 14.07
C LEU A 574 25.38 -1.95 13.28
N ARG A 575 25.50 -1.92 11.96
CA ARG A 575 24.43 -1.54 11.04
C ARG A 575 23.88 -2.78 10.34
N VAL A 576 22.56 -2.89 10.26
CA VAL A 576 21.87 -4.03 9.65
C VAL A 576 21.14 -3.55 8.40
N TYR A 577 21.28 -4.26 7.27
CA TYR A 577 20.65 -3.95 5.98
C TYR A 577 19.82 -5.14 5.50
N LYS A 578 18.82 -4.90 4.63
CA LYS A 578 18.07 -5.97 3.94
C LYS A 578 18.62 -6.14 2.53
N GLY A 579 19.14 -7.32 2.20
CA GLY A 579 19.64 -7.66 0.86
C GLY A 579 20.60 -6.60 0.33
N LYS A 580 20.36 -6.10 -0.88
CA LYS A 580 21.21 -5.10 -1.54
C LYS A 580 20.86 -3.64 -1.20
N GLU A 581 19.98 -3.41 -0.23
CA GLU A 581 19.61 -2.07 0.19
C GLU A 581 20.82 -1.32 0.76
N THR A 582 20.94 -0.03 0.44
CA THR A 582 21.99 0.85 0.94
C THR A 582 21.62 1.54 2.25
N ILE A 583 20.36 1.40 2.67
CA ILE A 583 19.80 2.04 3.86
C ILE A 583 19.75 0.99 4.98
N PRO A 584 20.36 1.25 6.15
CA PRO A 584 20.23 0.34 7.28
C PRO A 584 18.79 0.27 7.78
N LEU A 585 18.33 -0.93 8.09
CA LEU A 585 17.11 -1.22 8.84
C LEU A 585 17.19 -0.76 10.31
N GLY A 586 18.41 -0.59 10.83
CA GLY A 586 18.70 -0.13 12.18
C GLY A 586 20.20 -0.18 12.48
N ALA A 587 20.60 0.51 13.55
CA ALA A 587 21.97 0.58 14.02
C ALA A 587 22.05 0.54 15.55
N VAL A 588 23.06 -0.14 16.10
CA VAL A 588 23.30 -0.26 17.54
C VAL A 588 24.79 -0.22 17.88
N LYS A 589 25.16 0.36 19.03
CA LYS A 589 26.54 0.28 19.57
C LYS A 589 26.72 -1.00 20.35
N VAL A 590 27.59 -1.88 19.87
CA VAL A 590 27.89 -3.19 20.47
C VAL A 590 29.38 -3.34 20.70
N GLY A 591 29.77 -3.75 21.91
CA GLY A 591 31.15 -4.12 22.24
C GLY A 591 31.42 -5.58 21.92
N VAL A 592 32.67 -5.89 21.56
CA VAL A 592 33.13 -7.27 21.46
C VAL A 592 33.21 -7.85 22.88
N GLU A 593 32.63 -9.03 23.08
CA GLU A 593 32.65 -9.67 24.40
C GLU A 593 34.07 -10.09 24.75
N GLN A 594 34.49 -9.75 25.96
CA GLN A 594 35.76 -10.18 26.51
C GLN A 594 35.71 -11.67 26.85
N GLU A 595 36.85 -12.34 26.74
CA GLU A 595 36.96 -13.75 27.09
C GLU A 595 36.77 -13.95 28.60
N ASN A 596 36.15 -15.07 28.96
CA ASN A 596 36.09 -15.51 30.34
C ASN A 596 37.15 -16.59 30.50
N ASP A 597 38.25 -16.26 31.18
CA ASP A 597 39.45 -17.09 31.31
C ASP A 597 39.27 -18.35 32.18
N ARG A 598 38.03 -18.85 32.32
CA ARG A 598 37.73 -20.06 33.10
C ARG A 598 37.84 -21.28 32.21
N ASP A 599 38.89 -22.07 32.44
CA ASP A 599 39.19 -23.29 31.68
C ASP A 599 38.07 -24.37 31.75
N ASP A 600 37.20 -24.34 32.77
CA ASP A 600 36.19 -25.37 33.03
C ASP A 600 34.79 -25.07 32.44
N VAL A 601 34.54 -23.84 31.97
CA VAL A 601 33.23 -23.44 31.41
C VAL A 601 33.41 -22.79 30.05
N TRP A 602 33.05 -23.52 29.00
CA TRP A 602 33.11 -23.04 27.63
C TRP A 602 31.75 -22.51 27.17
N ASP A 603 31.67 -21.20 26.97
CA ASP A 603 30.50 -20.52 26.44
C ASP A 603 30.60 -20.41 24.91
N VAL A 604 29.95 -21.34 24.21
CA VAL A 604 29.93 -21.45 22.74
C VAL A 604 28.49 -21.38 22.26
N TYR A 605 27.96 -20.19 21.97
CA TYR A 605 26.54 -20.04 21.66
C TYR A 605 26.09 -20.96 20.50
N PRO A 606 24.96 -21.69 20.62
CA PRO A 606 23.93 -21.62 21.68
C PRO A 606 24.14 -22.57 22.87
N TYR A 607 25.32 -23.14 23.03
CA TYR A 607 25.68 -24.10 24.08
C TYR A 607 26.48 -23.46 25.21
N LYS A 608 26.32 -24.02 26.40
CA LYS A 608 27.17 -23.82 27.56
C LYS A 608 27.70 -25.18 27.95
N ILE A 609 29.01 -25.32 27.98
CA ILE A 609 29.67 -26.59 28.23
C ILE A 609 30.42 -26.43 29.55
N ARG A 610 30.13 -27.28 30.53
CA ARG A 610 30.93 -27.37 31.74
C ARG A 610 31.71 -28.68 31.72
N VAL A 611 33.03 -28.58 31.76
CA VAL A 611 33.90 -29.75 31.89
C VAL A 611 33.88 -30.17 33.36
N LYS A 612 33.43 -31.40 33.63
CA LYS A 612 33.43 -31.98 34.99
C LYS A 612 34.74 -32.68 35.29
N GLU A 613 35.21 -33.45 34.31
CA GLU A 613 36.40 -34.27 34.39
C GLU A 613 36.98 -34.40 32.99
N SER A 614 38.29 -34.38 32.91
CA SER A 614 39.03 -34.54 31.66
C SER A 614 40.32 -35.28 31.98
N ASP A 615 40.62 -36.32 31.21
CA ASP A 615 41.86 -37.07 31.33
C ASP A 615 42.44 -37.34 29.93
N LEU A 616 43.75 -37.20 29.79
CA LEU A 616 44.49 -37.42 28.55
C LEU A 616 45.37 -38.67 28.71
N LEU A 617 44.81 -39.81 28.35
CA LEU A 617 45.51 -41.09 28.41
C LEU A 617 46.37 -41.30 27.18
N ASN A 618 47.55 -41.89 27.36
CA ASN A 618 48.44 -42.28 26.29
C ASN A 618 48.46 -43.80 26.09
N GLY A 619 48.42 -44.25 24.84
CA GLY A 619 48.49 -45.66 24.46
C GLY A 619 49.58 -45.90 23.42
N VAL A 620 50.43 -46.90 23.63
CA VAL A 620 51.48 -47.29 22.67
C VAL A 620 51.02 -48.53 21.90
N LEU A 621 50.95 -48.44 20.57
CA LEU A 621 50.61 -49.53 19.66
C LEU A 621 51.74 -49.74 18.66
N ASN A 622 52.70 -50.60 19.03
CA ASN A 622 53.84 -51.01 18.19
C ASN A 622 54.72 -49.82 17.72
N THR A 623 54.58 -49.34 16.48
CA THR A 623 55.41 -48.28 15.88
C THR A 623 54.74 -46.90 15.82
N THR A 624 53.48 -46.80 16.23
CA THR A 624 52.71 -45.57 16.33
C THR A 624 52.13 -45.44 17.73
N PHE A 625 51.88 -44.23 18.18
CA PHE A 625 51.13 -44.02 19.42
C PHE A 625 49.87 -43.20 19.16
N SER A 626 48.95 -43.27 20.11
CA SER A 626 47.73 -42.47 20.11
C SER A 626 47.48 -41.87 21.49
N TYR A 627 46.93 -40.67 21.52
CA TYR A 627 46.30 -40.14 22.73
C TYR A 627 44.81 -40.47 22.69
N THR A 628 44.25 -40.86 23.83
CA THR A 628 42.82 -40.99 24.04
C THR A 628 42.43 -40.05 25.15
N MET A 629 41.65 -39.03 24.81
CA MET A 629 41.08 -38.12 25.79
C MET A 629 39.69 -38.60 26.21
N THR A 630 39.50 -38.72 27.51
CA THR A 630 38.20 -38.95 28.14
C THR A 630 37.70 -37.61 28.64
N LEU A 631 36.53 -37.18 28.17
CA LEU A 631 35.96 -35.86 28.49
C LEU A 631 34.53 -36.03 29.00
N ASN A 632 34.32 -35.73 30.29
CA ASN A 632 32.99 -35.72 30.91
C ASN A 632 32.45 -34.29 30.96
N VAL A 633 31.44 -33.98 30.14
CA VAL A 633 30.85 -32.65 30.05
C VAL A 633 29.40 -32.60 30.49
N ASP A 634 29.00 -31.47 31.05
CA ASP A 634 27.59 -31.05 31.12
C ASP A 634 27.29 -30.08 29.98
N LEU A 635 26.52 -30.55 28.99
CA LEU A 635 26.16 -29.78 27.80
C LEU A 635 24.75 -29.20 27.98
N GLN A 636 24.68 -27.89 28.20
CA GLN A 636 23.43 -27.16 28.34
C GLN A 636 23.17 -26.28 27.12
N ARG A 637 21.95 -26.28 26.60
CA ARG A 637 21.55 -25.41 25.48
C ARG A 637 20.89 -24.15 26.04
N LYS A 638 21.47 -22.97 25.80
CA LYS A 638 20.98 -21.68 26.31
C LYS A 638 19.68 -21.23 25.64
N ALA A 639 19.43 -21.64 24.40
CA ALA A 639 18.26 -21.22 23.62
C ALA A 639 17.72 -22.33 22.72
N LEU A 640 16.39 -22.38 22.56
CA LEU A 640 15.71 -23.28 21.62
C LEU A 640 15.82 -22.74 20.18
N ILE A 641 17.03 -22.72 19.64
CA ILE A 641 17.36 -22.13 18.33
C ILE A 641 17.83 -23.18 17.34
N ILE A 642 17.14 -23.33 16.21
CA ILE A 642 17.55 -24.22 15.13
C ILE A 642 18.95 -23.79 14.67
N SER A 643 19.87 -24.74 14.66
CA SER A 643 21.24 -24.60 14.20
C SER A 643 21.46 -25.62 13.08
N ASP A 644 22.21 -25.23 12.05
CA ASP A 644 22.66 -26.14 10.99
C ASP A 644 24.03 -26.75 11.33
N SER A 645 24.56 -27.60 10.47
CA SER A 645 25.87 -28.24 10.67
C SER A 645 27.07 -27.31 10.45
N SER A 646 26.87 -26.12 9.91
CA SER A 646 27.90 -25.08 9.70
C SER A 646 28.08 -24.15 10.90
N VAL A 647 27.32 -24.36 11.97
CA VAL A 647 27.60 -23.71 13.27
C VAL A 647 28.97 -24.11 13.82
N SER A 648 29.41 -23.37 14.83
CA SER A 648 30.66 -23.59 15.53
C SER A 648 30.90 -25.05 15.91
N LYS A 649 32.15 -25.48 15.86
CA LYS A 649 32.62 -26.80 16.29
C LYS A 649 33.62 -26.63 17.42
N LEU A 650 33.88 -27.71 18.16
CA LEU A 650 35.05 -27.76 19.03
C LEU A 650 36.20 -28.42 18.30
N GLN A 651 37.38 -27.80 18.32
CA GLN A 651 38.61 -28.43 17.88
C GLN A 651 39.51 -28.65 19.08
N PHE A 652 40.09 -29.83 19.15
CA PHE A 652 41.06 -30.23 20.16
C PHE A 652 42.39 -30.43 19.46
N ASP A 653 43.38 -29.64 19.84
CA ASP A 653 44.74 -29.74 19.32
C ASP A 653 45.64 -30.32 20.41
N ILE A 654 46.25 -31.47 20.15
CA ILE A 654 47.31 -32.00 21.01
C ILE A 654 48.57 -31.21 20.69
N VAL A 655 49.12 -30.53 21.69
CA VAL A 655 50.32 -29.72 21.56
C VAL A 655 51.43 -30.26 22.44
N ASP A 656 52.67 -30.07 21.99
CA ASP A 656 53.85 -30.34 22.80
C ASP A 656 54.18 -29.19 23.76
N PRO A 657 55.13 -29.35 24.70
CA PRO A 657 55.55 -28.27 25.60
C PRO A 657 56.14 -27.04 24.91
N LEU A 658 56.46 -27.12 23.61
CA LEU A 658 56.94 -26.00 22.78
C LEU A 658 55.79 -25.29 22.04
N GLY A 659 54.54 -25.79 22.19
CA GLY A 659 53.35 -25.26 21.53
C GLY A 659 53.15 -25.76 20.10
N LEU A 660 53.89 -26.78 19.65
CA LEU A 660 53.70 -27.36 18.32
C LEU A 660 52.51 -28.31 18.30
N VAL A 661 51.58 -28.11 17.36
CA VAL A 661 50.43 -28.98 17.16
C VAL A 661 50.89 -30.32 16.57
N LEU A 662 50.60 -31.41 17.29
CA LEU A 662 50.92 -32.78 16.91
C LEU A 662 49.74 -33.46 16.19
N SER A 663 48.51 -33.20 16.64
CA SER A 663 47.28 -33.78 16.12
C SER A 663 46.10 -32.86 16.38
N SER A 664 45.06 -32.94 15.53
CA SER A 664 43.82 -32.19 15.70
C SER A 664 42.61 -33.11 15.53
N GLN A 665 41.60 -32.95 16.37
CA GLN A 665 40.29 -33.58 16.22
C GLN A 665 39.19 -32.53 16.34
N THR A 666 38.16 -32.63 15.50
CA THR A 666 37.03 -31.69 15.52
C THR A 666 35.73 -32.42 15.87
N LEU A 667 35.02 -31.91 16.88
CA LEU A 667 33.71 -32.38 17.28
C LEU A 667 32.63 -31.35 16.94
N PRO A 668 31.67 -31.67 16.06
CA PRO A 668 30.50 -30.84 15.86
C PRO A 668 29.51 -30.96 17.04
N PHE A 669 28.58 -30.02 17.16
CA PHE A 669 27.46 -30.14 18.11
C PHE A 669 26.26 -30.91 17.54
N LEU A 670 26.24 -31.14 16.22
CA LEU A 670 25.19 -31.83 15.49
C LEU A 670 25.77 -32.95 14.63
N GLY A 671 24.95 -33.94 14.27
CA GLY A 671 25.37 -35.11 13.49
C GLY A 671 25.68 -36.35 14.33
N ALA A 672 26.20 -37.39 13.68
CA ALA A 672 26.46 -38.70 14.29
C ALA A 672 27.68 -38.69 15.24
N THR A 673 28.68 -37.87 14.95
CA THR A 673 29.93 -37.73 15.72
C THR A 673 29.89 -36.52 16.65
N ARG A 674 28.70 -36.15 17.14
CA ARG A 674 28.51 -34.94 17.95
C ARG A 674 29.02 -35.10 19.37
N LEU A 675 29.35 -33.99 20.01
CA LEU A 675 29.55 -33.94 21.46
C LEU A 675 28.27 -34.36 22.20
N LEU A 676 28.39 -35.31 23.12
CA LEU A 676 27.28 -35.80 23.94
C LEU A 676 27.39 -35.25 25.36
N ASN A 677 26.23 -35.13 26.03
CA ASN A 677 26.22 -34.89 27.48
C ASN A 677 26.73 -36.14 28.21
N GLY A 678 27.67 -35.98 29.13
CA GLY A 678 28.36 -37.08 29.83
C GLY A 678 29.74 -37.37 29.24
N GLU A 679 30.14 -38.65 29.26
CA GLU A 679 31.44 -39.11 28.81
C GLU A 679 31.58 -39.13 27.28
N ASN A 680 32.66 -38.56 26.79
CA ASN A 680 33.06 -38.55 25.39
C ASN A 680 34.50 -39.07 25.28
N PHE A 681 34.78 -39.82 24.22
CA PHE A 681 36.11 -40.37 23.95
C PHE A 681 36.64 -39.82 22.63
N LEU A 682 37.83 -39.24 22.67
CA LEU A 682 38.49 -38.64 21.52
C LEU A 682 39.84 -39.31 21.31
N THR A 683 40.05 -39.91 20.13
CA THR A 683 41.33 -40.58 19.81
C THR A 683 42.11 -39.78 18.78
N PHE A 684 43.34 -39.42 19.14
CA PHE A 684 44.31 -38.73 18.31
C PHE A 684 45.32 -39.76 17.81
N GLY A 685 45.13 -40.26 16.59
CA GLY A 685 45.95 -41.31 15.99
C GLY A 685 47.08 -40.80 15.11
N ASN A 686 47.86 -41.75 14.55
CA ASN A 686 48.91 -41.51 13.56
C ASN A 686 50.10 -40.65 14.03
N LEU A 687 50.40 -40.66 15.33
CA LEU A 687 51.52 -39.91 15.90
C LEU A 687 52.80 -40.76 15.90
N LYS A 688 53.92 -40.15 15.51
CA LYS A 688 55.24 -40.81 15.41
C LYS A 688 55.87 -40.88 16.78
N VAL A 689 56.50 -41.99 17.16
CA VAL A 689 57.13 -42.19 18.50
C VAL A 689 57.95 -41.00 19.03
N ASN A 690 58.64 -40.24 18.17
CA ASN A 690 59.41 -39.07 18.58
C ASN A 690 58.56 -37.83 18.98
N GLN A 691 57.26 -37.85 18.75
CA GLN A 691 56.28 -36.84 19.19
C GLN A 691 55.67 -37.18 20.56
N PHE A 692 56.04 -38.32 21.15
CA PHE A 692 55.51 -38.77 22.43
C PHE A 692 56.08 -37.96 23.58
N SER A 693 55.20 -37.46 24.44
CA SER A 693 55.59 -36.88 25.73
C SER A 693 54.43 -37.00 26.72
N THR A 694 54.76 -37.22 27.99
CA THR A 694 53.79 -37.17 29.10
C THR A 694 53.39 -35.74 29.48
N HIS A 695 54.04 -34.74 28.88
CA HIS A 695 53.75 -33.32 29.09
C HIS A 695 53.00 -32.68 27.91
N ASN A 696 52.60 -33.48 26.93
CA ASN A 696 51.70 -33.01 25.88
C ASN A 696 50.34 -32.74 26.51
N TYR A 697 49.67 -31.70 26.05
CA TYR A 697 48.37 -31.28 26.56
C TYR A 697 47.43 -30.97 25.41
N ALA A 698 46.13 -30.89 25.67
CA ALA A 698 45.13 -30.52 24.66
C ALA A 698 44.75 -29.04 24.81
N VAL A 699 44.80 -28.29 23.72
CA VAL A 699 44.18 -26.96 23.64
C VAL A 699 42.83 -27.09 22.96
N VAL A 700 41.81 -26.48 23.58
CA VAL A 700 40.44 -26.53 23.08
C VAL A 700 40.11 -25.20 22.42
N TYR A 701 39.60 -25.27 21.20
CA TYR A 701 39.18 -24.12 20.42
C TYR A 701 37.70 -24.23 20.04
N GLU A 702 37.00 -23.11 20.03
CA GLU A 702 35.83 -22.94 19.18
C GLU A 702 36.29 -22.62 17.77
N VAL A 703 35.73 -23.31 16.79
CA VAL A 703 36.11 -23.17 15.40
C VAL A 703 34.89 -22.85 14.54
N VAL A 704 35.05 -21.84 13.67
CA VAL A 704 34.01 -21.39 12.74
C VAL A 704 34.57 -21.40 11.32
N ASP A 705 33.84 -22.02 10.40
CA ASP A 705 34.17 -22.00 8.98
C ASP A 705 33.71 -20.65 8.38
N THR A 706 34.65 -19.85 7.86
CA THR A 706 34.32 -18.60 7.15
C THR A 706 34.73 -18.71 5.68
N PRO A 707 34.21 -17.84 4.79
CA PRO A 707 34.66 -17.80 3.40
C PRO A 707 36.16 -17.49 3.25
N ASN A 708 36.77 -16.85 4.25
CA ASN A 708 38.21 -16.56 4.32
C ASN A 708 38.99 -17.65 5.07
N GLY A 709 38.43 -18.85 5.21
CA GLY A 709 39.04 -19.98 5.91
C GLY A 709 38.54 -20.16 7.35
N VAL A 710 39.13 -21.14 8.00
CA VAL A 710 38.76 -21.56 9.36
C VAL A 710 39.36 -20.57 10.36
N VAL A 711 38.53 -20.05 11.28
CA VAL A 711 38.98 -19.18 12.38
C VAL A 711 38.79 -19.87 13.72
N LYS A 712 39.70 -19.65 14.67
CA LYS A 712 39.74 -20.33 15.96
C LYS A 712 39.67 -19.33 17.12
N ARG A 713 38.95 -19.67 18.18
CA ARG A 713 38.96 -18.95 19.45
C ARG A 713 39.30 -19.93 20.57
N LYS A 714 40.32 -19.64 21.36
CA LYS A 714 40.75 -20.52 22.46
C LYS A 714 39.65 -20.55 23.54
N LEU A 715 39.39 -21.72 24.10
CA LEU A 715 38.40 -21.92 25.17
C LEU A 715 39.03 -22.37 26.49
N GLY A 716 40.14 -23.10 26.42
CA GLY A 716 40.86 -23.60 27.58
C GLY A 716 41.94 -24.62 27.22
N GLU A 717 42.60 -25.15 28.24
CA GLU A 717 43.62 -26.21 28.13
C GLU A 717 43.27 -27.39 29.06
N ILE A 718 43.61 -28.60 28.62
CA ILE A 718 43.49 -29.84 29.40
C ILE A 718 44.89 -30.44 29.50
N ARG A 719 45.43 -30.52 30.72
CA ARG A 719 46.82 -30.93 31.02
C ARG A 719 46.88 -32.21 31.82
#